data_AF-A0AAJ0DCA1-F1
#
_entry.id   AF-A0AAJ0DCA1-F1
#
_cell.length_a   1.000
_cell.length_b   1.000
_cell.length_c   1.000
_cell.angle_alpha   90.00
_cell.angle_beta   90.00
_cell.angle_gamma   90.00
#
_symmetry.space_group_name_H-M   'P 1'
#
loop_
_entity.id
_entity.type
_entity.pdbx_description
1 polymer ?
#
loop_
_entity_poly.entity_id
_entity_poly.type
_entity_poly.pdbx_seq_one_letter_code
_entity_poly.pdbx_strand_id
1 'polypeptide(L)'
;MQSSLLPSRYQQHDASSTYLLPIILLVTSVLSSIGTSVAHSLLTSAVAWILLAVYTSVRLRRGKSGKDEGGVNRQARRLSWAAGGLLALAKICERAVDGRGVWWADGLLPLTITIFLQTSLFPPLASGTTPPASPDKSRPSPSILPSGVNTSLLILTASAVAATFAALGSNATIALGLSDALVTSLAYLLVERAHSEAKHGNTSGGVIYSTSGMLAQPAPGTNGGGDAKVTVMRDVAVASAVCTAVAALTMESFSFGGLGYWGLFGRVLGDTWVFWDGVLGVGWAVGMVGVTAGGYGVLLLLIQRQGPLLTSFIPLSASICSQMIVDFSLSRVWFAVLCAASTYTFLDEQETFSAGPGKRMRVTRILTLVAIISFGALAVLSLRQPYEAYRYRRPVENSGEGAGVDTKPPPVSFAPLQFTNPRVHPIDQLVRDAEVEWMKVIQGQSQSLEQAVAEYRRRYKIPPPPNFDKWYEFAKRKGVQMIDEYDTIYHTLRPFWALKPATIRSRTQEAIGHTDNFLMGLLIRDGTAKYVENGQDWLQQAVVGMIEQFVKYLPDMDLAFNTHDEPRVVVPHDDLTRLVAEATNHFMPAAFANPNPRNAFSARPSDLTIGSRIPEAKTTRFNVYAHQPVWIPSRLSCPPDSPARALDESAAGDNLTAYALTDLGFVYNTTAFSDICNSPSLASTHGFFERPNAFNVVHDLFPIFSQSKMSSFQDIVYPSPWYWYGKVDYVERNDIPWNQKIHSMLWRGSTTGGFSRNGGWRRQHRQKMVKGLNALDNAKVLENVHKDPGHDEGTTPLWQQKTVKREDFKEVMDVHFSHIGQCDPGDCDAQKEYFGLTEGVAQQDHWKWKYLLDMDGNAFSGRFYAFLKSKSLVFKMAVFREWHQDWLRPWVHYVPLSLRGDEALEAVRYFSGEEEGKALAERLASQGREHAGRVLRNEDFEVWFFRLLLE
;
A
#
# COMPACT_ATOMS: atom_id res chain seq x y z
N MET A 1 -57.11 -46.03 -34.20
CA MET A 1 -56.75 -47.22 -33.38
C MET A 1 -55.32 -47.60 -33.78
N GLN A 2 -54.27 -47.22 -33.02
CA GLN A 2 -53.63 -48.04 -31.95
C GLN A 2 -53.47 -49.51 -32.38
N SER A 3 -52.31 -50.17 -32.37
CA SER A 3 -51.07 -50.01 -31.60
C SER A 3 -49.99 -50.97 -32.14
N SER A 4 -48.75 -50.78 -31.65
CA SER A 4 -47.61 -51.72 -31.57
C SER A 4 -46.63 -51.81 -32.75
N LEU A 5 -45.55 -51.03 -32.67
CA LEU A 5 -44.24 -51.33 -33.26
C LEU A 5 -43.11 -50.77 -32.36
N LEU A 6 -42.27 -51.69 -31.87
CA LEU A 6 -40.91 -51.55 -31.33
C LEU A 6 -40.15 -52.76 -31.93
N PRO A 7 -38.84 -52.70 -32.26
CA PRO A 7 -37.79 -52.26 -31.33
C PRO A 7 -36.56 -51.54 -31.96
N SER A 8 -35.61 -51.19 -31.08
CA SER A 8 -34.19 -50.84 -31.30
C SER A 8 -33.82 -49.37 -31.62
N ARG A 9 -33.82 -48.54 -30.58
CA ARG A 9 -32.96 -47.35 -30.47
C ARG A 9 -31.99 -47.55 -29.31
N TYR A 10 -30.85 -48.17 -29.54
CA TYR A 10 -29.72 -48.22 -28.59
C TYR A 10 -28.40 -48.41 -29.37
N GLN A 11 -28.05 -47.47 -30.25
CA GLN A 11 -26.71 -47.43 -30.85
C GLN A 11 -26.24 -46.04 -31.34
N GLN A 12 -26.93 -44.95 -30.96
CA GLN A 12 -26.60 -43.59 -31.40
C GLN A 12 -26.07 -42.66 -30.28
N HIS A 13 -25.80 -43.16 -29.07
CA HIS A 13 -25.50 -42.30 -27.92
C HIS A 13 -24.02 -41.97 -27.65
N ASP A 14 -23.05 -42.49 -28.42
CA ASP A 14 -21.63 -42.33 -28.09
C ASP A 14 -20.89 -41.17 -28.80
N ALA A 15 -21.44 -40.59 -29.87
CA ALA A 15 -20.78 -39.50 -30.61
C ALA A 15 -20.97 -38.11 -29.95
N SER A 16 -22.12 -37.84 -29.31
CA SER A 16 -22.39 -36.55 -28.65
C SER A 16 -21.63 -36.36 -27.33
N SER A 17 -21.24 -37.46 -26.67
CA SER A 17 -20.48 -37.49 -25.41
C SER A 17 -19.02 -37.05 -25.55
N THR A 18 -18.43 -37.18 -26.74
CA THR A 18 -16.99 -36.95 -26.97
C THR A 18 -16.59 -35.47 -26.92
N TYR A 19 -17.47 -34.57 -27.36
CA TYR A 19 -17.23 -33.12 -27.36
C TYR A 19 -17.89 -32.39 -26.19
N LEU A 20 -18.91 -32.98 -25.58
CA LEU A 20 -19.68 -32.34 -24.51
C LEU A 20 -18.86 -32.21 -23.21
N LEU A 21 -18.11 -33.24 -22.81
CA LEU A 21 -17.32 -33.21 -21.57
C LEU A 21 -16.19 -32.15 -21.59
N PRO A 22 -15.39 -32.01 -22.65
CA PRO A 22 -14.41 -30.93 -22.75
C PRO A 22 -15.02 -29.53 -22.67
N ILE A 23 -16.18 -29.31 -23.31
CA ILE A 23 -16.90 -28.02 -23.26
C ILE A 23 -17.39 -27.73 -21.84
N ILE A 24 -17.95 -28.73 -21.15
CA ILE A 24 -18.39 -28.57 -19.76
C ILE A 24 -17.20 -28.22 -18.86
N LEU A 25 -16.06 -28.90 -19.01
CA LEU A 25 -14.86 -28.58 -18.23
C LEU A 25 -14.38 -27.16 -18.52
N LEU A 26 -14.30 -26.75 -19.78
CA LEU A 26 -13.91 -25.39 -20.17
C LEU A 26 -14.80 -24.33 -19.51
N VAL A 27 -16.13 -24.47 -19.64
CA VAL A 27 -17.10 -23.51 -19.08
C VAL A 27 -17.04 -23.49 -17.55
N THR A 28 -17.00 -24.66 -16.91
CA THR A 28 -16.93 -24.73 -15.44
C THR A 28 -15.61 -24.21 -14.90
N SER A 29 -14.49 -24.43 -15.59
CA SER A 29 -13.19 -23.86 -15.24
C SER A 29 -13.19 -22.34 -15.38
N VAL A 30 -13.69 -21.77 -16.47
CA VAL A 30 -13.80 -20.31 -16.64
C VAL A 30 -14.68 -19.68 -15.57
N LEU A 31 -15.87 -20.26 -15.34
CA LEU A 31 -16.78 -19.78 -14.30
C LEU A 31 -16.15 -19.91 -12.90
N SER A 32 -15.45 -21.01 -12.61
CA SER A 32 -14.78 -21.22 -11.33
C SER A 32 -13.63 -20.21 -11.12
N SER A 33 -12.81 -19.97 -12.14
CA SER A 33 -11.69 -19.00 -12.08
C SER A 33 -12.15 -17.56 -11.88
N ILE A 34 -13.28 -17.17 -12.46
CA ILE A 34 -13.80 -15.79 -12.38
C ILE A 34 -14.75 -15.61 -11.19
N GLY A 35 -15.60 -16.60 -10.93
CA GLY A 35 -16.74 -16.51 -10.01
C GLY A 35 -16.45 -16.93 -8.58
N THR A 36 -15.36 -17.67 -8.33
CA THR A 36 -14.99 -18.09 -6.97
C THR A 36 -14.32 -16.95 -6.21
N SER A 37 -14.79 -16.68 -5.00
CA SER A 37 -14.18 -15.67 -4.14
C SER A 37 -12.76 -16.08 -3.74
N VAL A 38 -11.80 -15.16 -3.91
CA VAL A 38 -10.39 -15.37 -3.51
C VAL A 38 -10.27 -15.58 -2.00
N ALA A 39 -11.15 -14.97 -1.20
CA ALA A 39 -11.13 -15.09 0.26
C ALA A 39 -11.54 -16.49 0.77
N HIS A 40 -12.33 -17.23 -0.02
CA HIS A 40 -12.94 -18.50 0.38
C HIS A 40 -12.75 -19.61 -0.68
N SER A 41 -11.68 -19.54 -1.48
CA SER A 41 -11.46 -20.49 -2.58
C SER A 41 -11.06 -21.88 -2.07
N LEU A 42 -10.35 -21.98 -0.95
CA LEU A 42 -10.05 -23.27 -0.31
C LEU A 42 -11.30 -23.88 0.32
N LEU A 43 -12.13 -23.08 1.00
CA LEU A 43 -13.42 -23.55 1.53
C LEU A 43 -14.35 -24.03 0.40
N THR A 44 -14.47 -23.26 -0.68
CA THR A 44 -15.26 -23.62 -1.86
C THR A 44 -14.77 -24.95 -2.47
N SER A 45 -13.44 -25.09 -2.61
CA SER A 45 -12.79 -26.31 -3.09
C SER A 45 -13.03 -27.51 -2.16
N ALA A 46 -12.92 -27.32 -0.85
CA ALA A 46 -13.14 -28.36 0.16
C ALA A 46 -14.56 -28.91 0.10
N VAL A 47 -15.57 -28.03 0.08
CA VAL A 47 -16.97 -28.45 -0.04
C VAL A 47 -17.23 -29.14 -1.38
N ALA A 48 -16.66 -28.64 -2.48
CA ALA A 48 -16.77 -29.26 -3.79
C ALA A 48 -16.21 -30.70 -3.82
N TRP A 49 -15.03 -30.91 -3.22
CA TRP A 49 -14.43 -32.24 -3.10
C TRP A 49 -15.26 -33.18 -2.20
N ILE A 50 -15.84 -32.66 -1.10
CA ILE A 50 -16.75 -33.42 -0.23
C ILE A 50 -17.98 -33.88 -1.01
N LEU A 51 -18.63 -32.99 -1.78
CA LEU A 51 -19.80 -33.34 -2.58
C LEU A 51 -19.47 -34.44 -3.61
N LEU A 52 -18.32 -34.34 -4.27
CA LEU A 52 -17.87 -35.34 -5.23
C LEU A 52 -17.57 -36.70 -4.55
N ALA A 53 -16.93 -36.68 -3.37
CA ALA A 53 -16.64 -37.87 -2.57
C ALA A 53 -17.93 -38.57 -2.10
N VAL A 54 -18.93 -37.79 -1.65
CA VAL A 54 -20.25 -38.31 -1.25
C VAL A 54 -20.98 -38.90 -2.46
N TYR A 55 -21.04 -38.18 -3.58
CA TYR A 55 -21.70 -38.63 -4.80
C TYR A 55 -21.13 -39.96 -5.32
N THR A 56 -19.80 -40.05 -5.43
CA THR A 56 -19.11 -41.27 -5.89
C THR A 56 -19.27 -42.43 -4.92
N SER A 57 -19.26 -42.18 -3.60
CA SER A 57 -19.50 -43.20 -2.57
C SER A 57 -20.93 -43.75 -2.61
N VAL A 58 -21.94 -42.90 -2.77
CA VAL A 58 -23.34 -43.32 -2.90
C VAL A 58 -23.55 -44.13 -4.18
N ARG A 59 -22.93 -43.73 -5.29
CA ARG A 59 -22.99 -44.44 -6.57
C ARG A 59 -22.41 -45.86 -6.47
N LEU A 60 -21.27 -46.01 -5.81
CA LEU A 60 -20.66 -47.33 -5.57
C LEU A 60 -21.51 -48.21 -4.64
N ARG A 61 -22.20 -47.62 -3.65
CA ARG A 61 -23.10 -48.35 -2.74
C ARG A 61 -24.38 -48.83 -3.43
N ARG A 62 -24.95 -48.05 -4.35
CA ARG A 62 -26.12 -48.44 -5.16
C ARG A 62 -25.79 -49.50 -6.22
N GLY A 63 -24.54 -49.57 -6.68
CA GLY A 63 -24.08 -50.59 -7.63
C GLY A 63 -23.84 -51.97 -7.01
N LYS A 64 -23.64 -52.05 -5.68
CA LYS A 64 -23.40 -53.32 -4.96
C LYS A 64 -24.68 -53.86 -4.33
N SER A 65 -25.48 -54.59 -5.10
CA SER A 65 -26.52 -55.47 -4.55
C SER A 65 -25.89 -56.81 -4.15
N GLY A 66 -25.39 -56.89 -2.92
CA GLY A 66 -25.03 -58.15 -2.25
C GLY A 66 -23.74 -58.82 -2.72
N LYS A 67 -22.88 -59.15 -1.74
CA LYS A 67 -21.74 -60.08 -1.82
C LYS A 67 -20.72 -59.83 -2.94
N ASP A 68 -19.74 -58.97 -2.64
CA ASP A 68 -18.31 -59.29 -2.79
C ASP A 68 -17.47 -58.06 -2.38
N GLU A 69 -16.78 -58.17 -1.25
CA GLU A 69 -15.63 -57.33 -0.91
C GLU A 69 -14.42 -57.83 -1.72
N GLY A 70 -14.48 -57.63 -3.04
CA GLY A 70 -13.32 -57.78 -3.91
C GLY A 70 -12.20 -56.86 -3.44
N GLY A 71 -11.01 -57.43 -3.23
CA GLY A 71 -9.89 -56.82 -2.53
C GLY A 71 -9.57 -55.40 -3.00
N VAL A 72 -9.47 -54.48 -2.05
CA VAL A 72 -9.02 -53.11 -2.29
C VAL A 72 -7.64 -53.17 -2.95
N ASN A 73 -7.52 -52.74 -4.21
CA ASN A 73 -6.22 -52.54 -4.85
C ASN A 73 -5.48 -51.43 -4.08
N ARG A 74 -4.66 -51.84 -3.10
CA ARG A 74 -3.94 -50.94 -2.18
C ARG A 74 -3.04 -49.97 -2.95
N GLN A 75 -2.50 -50.41 -4.08
CA GLN A 75 -1.63 -49.58 -4.92
C GLN A 75 -2.42 -48.49 -5.63
N ALA A 76 -3.54 -48.83 -6.27
CA ALA A 76 -4.44 -47.84 -6.89
C ALA A 76 -4.95 -46.81 -5.87
N ARG A 77 -5.26 -47.24 -4.63
CA ARG A 77 -5.68 -46.35 -3.54
C ARG A 77 -4.55 -45.41 -3.12
N ARG A 78 -3.31 -45.89 -2.93
CA ARG A 78 -2.16 -45.03 -2.59
C ARG A 78 -1.91 -43.95 -3.64
N LEU A 79 -1.93 -44.33 -4.91
CA LEU A 79 -1.76 -43.39 -6.03
C LEU A 79 -2.90 -42.36 -6.08
N SER A 80 -4.15 -42.79 -5.85
CA SER A 80 -5.32 -41.90 -5.78
C SER A 80 -5.22 -40.89 -4.64
N TRP A 81 -4.76 -41.32 -3.45
CA TRP A 81 -4.55 -40.43 -2.30
C TRP A 81 -3.42 -39.44 -2.52
N ALA A 82 -2.31 -39.88 -3.12
CA ALA A 82 -1.21 -38.99 -3.50
C ALA A 82 -1.67 -37.95 -4.53
N ALA A 83 -2.44 -38.36 -5.54
CA ALA A 83 -3.01 -37.45 -6.54
C ALA A 83 -3.93 -36.40 -5.89
N GLY A 84 -4.80 -36.80 -4.95
CA GLY A 84 -5.67 -35.86 -4.24
C GLY A 84 -4.91 -34.87 -3.35
N GLY A 85 -3.87 -35.33 -2.66
CA GLY A 85 -2.99 -34.46 -1.88
C GLY A 85 -2.26 -33.42 -2.74
N LEU A 86 -1.78 -33.81 -3.92
CA LEU A 86 -1.15 -32.89 -4.88
C LEU A 86 -2.16 -31.89 -5.46
N LEU A 87 -3.38 -32.32 -5.83
CA LEU A 87 -4.43 -31.39 -6.28
C LEU A 87 -4.82 -30.37 -5.20
N ALA A 88 -4.81 -30.78 -3.92
CA ALA A 88 -5.00 -29.85 -2.82
C ALA A 88 -3.82 -28.88 -2.66
N LEU A 89 -2.59 -29.36 -2.78
CA LEU A 89 -1.38 -28.52 -2.71
C LEU A 89 -1.31 -27.49 -3.85
N ALA A 90 -1.70 -27.88 -5.06
CA ALA A 90 -1.87 -26.97 -6.19
C ALA A 90 -2.84 -25.83 -5.84
N LYS A 91 -4.03 -26.16 -5.31
CA LYS A 91 -5.00 -25.15 -4.86
C LYS A 91 -4.50 -24.27 -3.70
N ILE A 92 -3.64 -24.80 -2.84
CA ILE A 92 -2.97 -24.01 -1.80
C ILE A 92 -1.95 -23.04 -2.41
N CYS A 93 -1.18 -23.47 -3.41
CA CYS A 93 -0.23 -22.60 -4.14
C CYS A 93 -0.97 -21.48 -4.87
N GLU A 94 -2.10 -21.81 -5.51
CA GLU A 94 -2.98 -20.83 -6.17
C GLU A 94 -3.59 -19.85 -5.15
N ARG A 95 -4.02 -20.32 -3.97
CA ARG A 95 -4.57 -19.46 -2.90
C ARG A 95 -3.52 -18.57 -2.24
N ALA A 96 -2.29 -19.03 -2.13
CA ALA A 96 -1.19 -18.31 -1.48
C ALA A 96 -0.79 -17.04 -2.24
N VAL A 97 -1.25 -16.89 -3.49
CA VAL A 97 -1.11 -15.70 -4.32
C VAL A 97 -2.51 -15.15 -4.63
N ASP A 98 -2.64 -13.86 -4.95
CA ASP A 98 -3.86 -13.36 -5.58
C ASP A 98 -4.17 -14.23 -6.81
N GLY A 99 -5.31 -14.92 -6.85
CA GLY A 99 -5.56 -16.03 -7.79
C GLY A 99 -5.32 -15.73 -9.27
N ARG A 100 -5.33 -14.46 -9.68
CA ARG A 100 -4.98 -13.99 -11.04
C ARG A 100 -3.49 -14.08 -11.37
N GLY A 101 -2.61 -14.05 -10.36
CA GLY A 101 -1.16 -13.99 -10.51
C GLY A 101 -0.50 -15.30 -10.93
N VAL A 102 -1.26 -16.41 -10.96
CA VAL A 102 -0.73 -17.76 -11.23
C VAL A 102 -1.43 -18.45 -12.40
N TRP A 103 -2.42 -17.84 -13.07
CA TRP A 103 -3.10 -18.45 -14.24
C TRP A 103 -2.17 -18.80 -15.41
N TRP A 104 -0.99 -18.19 -15.48
CA TRP A 104 0.05 -18.57 -16.44
C TRP A 104 0.67 -19.94 -16.17
N ALA A 105 0.52 -20.48 -14.96
CA ALA A 105 0.95 -21.82 -14.59
C ALA A 105 0.19 -22.90 -15.37
N ASP A 106 -1.11 -22.70 -15.63
CA ASP A 106 -1.89 -23.57 -16.52
C ASP A 106 -1.33 -23.59 -17.95
N GLY A 107 -0.67 -22.48 -18.34
CA GLY A 107 0.16 -22.32 -19.54
C GLY A 107 1.22 -23.40 -19.72
N LEU A 108 1.75 -23.90 -18.60
CA LEU A 108 2.87 -24.84 -18.57
C LEU A 108 2.45 -26.31 -18.60
N LEU A 109 1.19 -26.63 -18.27
CA LEU A 109 0.73 -28.00 -18.05
C LEU A 109 1.04 -28.97 -19.21
N PRO A 110 0.78 -28.63 -20.50
CA PRO A 110 1.10 -29.54 -21.60
C PRO A 110 2.59 -29.84 -21.72
N LEU A 111 3.45 -28.84 -21.44
CA LEU A 111 4.90 -28.97 -21.51
C LEU A 111 5.43 -29.82 -20.36
N THR A 112 5.02 -29.53 -19.12
CA THR A 112 5.45 -30.27 -17.93
C THR A 112 4.99 -31.72 -17.96
N ILE A 113 3.75 -32.00 -18.42
CA ILE A 113 3.26 -33.38 -18.61
C ILE A 113 4.09 -34.11 -19.67
N THR A 114 4.40 -33.47 -20.80
CA THR A 114 5.22 -34.07 -21.86
C THR A 114 6.64 -34.38 -21.36
N ILE A 115 7.25 -33.46 -20.60
CA ILE A 115 8.56 -33.67 -19.96
C ILE A 115 8.49 -34.87 -19.00
N PHE A 116 7.48 -34.93 -18.13
CA PHE A 116 7.34 -36.04 -17.18
C PHE A 116 7.15 -37.39 -17.87
N LEU A 117 6.42 -37.44 -18.99
CA LEU A 117 6.25 -38.65 -19.81
C LEU A 117 7.54 -39.08 -20.53
N GLN A 118 8.46 -38.14 -20.81
CA GLN A 118 9.74 -38.41 -21.47
C GLN A 118 10.86 -38.79 -20.49
N THR A 119 10.81 -38.25 -19.26
CA THR A 119 11.72 -38.65 -18.19
C THR A 119 11.36 -40.04 -17.65
N SER A 120 12.33 -40.88 -17.36
CA SER A 120 12.19 -42.29 -16.93
C SER A 120 11.40 -42.51 -15.61
N LEU A 121 10.76 -41.48 -15.05
CA LEU A 121 9.94 -41.51 -13.84
C LEU A 121 8.58 -42.20 -14.07
N PHE A 122 8.09 -42.27 -15.31
CA PHE A 122 6.84 -42.96 -15.69
C PHE A 122 6.99 -43.73 -17.01
N PRO A 123 7.48 -44.99 -17.02
CA PRO A 123 7.62 -45.75 -18.26
C PRO A 123 6.25 -46.08 -18.89
N PRO A 124 6.12 -46.05 -20.24
CA PRO A 124 4.88 -46.39 -20.93
C PRO A 124 4.48 -47.85 -20.65
N LEU A 125 3.19 -48.11 -20.43
CA LEU A 125 2.65 -49.47 -20.27
C LEU A 125 2.86 -50.27 -21.57
N ALA A 126 3.65 -51.34 -21.50
CA ALA A 126 3.82 -52.27 -22.60
C ALA A 126 2.47 -52.90 -22.98
N SER A 127 2.00 -52.66 -24.21
CA SER A 127 0.91 -53.41 -24.81
C SER A 127 1.39 -54.83 -25.13
N GLY A 128 0.84 -55.84 -24.46
CA GLY A 128 1.18 -57.24 -24.72
C GLY A 128 0.64 -57.72 -26.06
N THR A 129 1.51 -58.25 -26.92
CA THR A 129 1.31 -59.52 -27.64
C THR A 129 2.60 -60.03 -28.31
N THR A 130 2.85 -61.32 -28.09
CA THR A 130 3.73 -62.33 -28.76
C THR A 130 5.25 -62.45 -28.49
N PRO A 131 5.81 -63.70 -28.45
CA PRO A 131 7.15 -64.04 -27.94
C PRO A 131 8.23 -64.09 -29.05
N PRO A 132 9.54 -64.24 -28.71
CA PRO A 132 10.63 -63.93 -29.63
C PRO A 132 11.01 -65.10 -30.54
N ALA A 133 11.35 -64.77 -31.79
CA ALA A 133 12.15 -65.62 -32.67
C ALA A 133 13.54 -64.97 -32.90
N SER A 134 14.53 -65.83 -33.08
CA SER A 134 15.98 -65.61 -32.91
C SER A 134 16.69 -65.06 -34.19
N PRO A 135 18.04 -65.10 -34.32
CA PRO A 135 18.88 -63.90 -34.30
C PRO A 135 19.66 -63.69 -35.62
N ASP A 136 19.80 -62.46 -36.13
CA ASP A 136 21.04 -62.12 -36.84
C ASP A 136 21.34 -60.61 -36.97
N LYS A 137 22.62 -60.32 -36.70
CA LYS A 137 23.55 -59.29 -37.20
C LYS A 137 23.18 -57.80 -37.31
N SER A 138 24.14 -57.07 -36.73
CA SER A 138 24.73 -55.77 -37.13
C SER A 138 24.17 -54.50 -36.50
N ARG A 139 24.95 -54.03 -35.51
CA ARG A 139 25.05 -52.63 -35.05
C ARG A 139 25.24 -51.69 -36.25
N PRO A 140 24.75 -50.44 -36.16
CA PRO A 140 25.50 -49.44 -35.40
C PRO A 140 24.65 -48.78 -34.33
N SER A 141 25.26 -48.54 -33.17
CA SER A 141 24.76 -47.58 -32.19
C SER A 141 24.75 -46.18 -32.81
N PRO A 142 23.67 -45.40 -32.67
CA PRO A 142 23.77 -43.97 -32.56
C PRO A 142 23.56 -43.57 -31.11
N SER A 143 24.53 -42.83 -30.59
CA SER A 143 24.37 -41.69 -29.67
C SER A 143 23.11 -41.62 -28.79
N ILE A 144 23.40 -41.57 -27.48
CA ILE A 144 22.56 -41.07 -26.40
C ILE A 144 21.87 -39.74 -26.81
N LEU A 145 20.56 -39.61 -26.53
CA LEU A 145 19.56 -38.56 -26.86
C LEU A 145 18.83 -38.63 -28.22
N PRO A 146 17.56 -39.09 -28.26
CA PRO A 146 16.61 -38.68 -29.30
C PRO A 146 16.00 -37.30 -28.94
N SER A 147 16.47 -36.28 -29.67
CA SER A 147 15.73 -35.11 -30.17
C SER A 147 14.65 -34.43 -29.29
N GLY A 148 15.07 -33.34 -28.64
CA GLY A 148 14.41 -32.01 -28.62
C GLY A 148 12.91 -31.92 -28.36
N VAL A 149 12.54 -31.18 -27.30
CA VAL A 149 11.18 -30.65 -27.10
C VAL A 149 10.66 -30.09 -28.42
N ASN A 150 9.49 -30.58 -28.86
CA ASN A 150 8.87 -30.20 -30.13
C ASN A 150 8.73 -28.67 -30.20
N THR A 151 9.23 -28.03 -31.27
CA THR A 151 9.21 -26.58 -31.44
C THR A 151 7.79 -26.01 -31.33
N SER A 152 6.79 -26.76 -31.82
CA SER A 152 5.36 -26.41 -31.72
C SER A 152 4.88 -26.35 -30.26
N LEU A 153 5.39 -27.21 -29.38
CA LEU A 153 5.08 -27.24 -27.94
C LEU A 153 5.72 -26.06 -27.19
N LEU A 154 6.94 -25.67 -27.55
CA LEU A 154 7.62 -24.50 -26.96
C LEU A 154 6.91 -23.19 -27.33
N ILE A 155 6.54 -23.03 -28.60
CA ILE A 155 5.82 -21.84 -29.08
C ILE A 155 4.45 -21.74 -28.41
N LEU A 156 3.73 -22.87 -28.32
CA LEU A 156 2.47 -22.96 -27.60
C LEU A 156 2.62 -22.46 -26.16
N THR A 157 3.53 -23.05 -25.39
CA THR A 157 3.68 -22.74 -23.97
C THR A 157 4.11 -21.30 -23.75
N ALA A 158 5.08 -20.80 -24.52
CA ALA A 158 5.50 -19.41 -24.42
C ALA A 158 4.36 -18.43 -24.76
N SER A 159 3.55 -18.75 -25.77
CA SER A 159 2.42 -17.90 -26.20
C SER A 159 1.28 -17.92 -25.19
N ALA A 160 1.01 -19.09 -24.61
CA ALA A 160 0.05 -19.24 -23.52
C ALA A 160 0.44 -18.42 -22.30
N VAL A 161 1.70 -18.51 -21.87
CA VAL A 161 2.25 -17.70 -20.78
C VAL A 161 2.14 -16.23 -21.15
N ALA A 162 2.55 -15.79 -22.35
CA ALA A 162 2.40 -14.39 -22.76
C ALA A 162 0.94 -13.89 -22.78
N ALA A 163 -0.03 -14.73 -23.11
CA ALA A 163 -1.46 -14.39 -23.11
C ALA A 163 -2.02 -14.27 -21.68
N THR A 164 -1.51 -15.04 -20.72
CA THR A 164 -2.04 -15.18 -19.36
C THR A 164 -1.21 -14.47 -18.29
N PHE A 165 0.05 -14.16 -18.57
CA PHE A 165 0.96 -13.55 -17.60
C PHE A 165 0.50 -12.14 -17.27
N ALA A 166 0.42 -11.84 -15.97
CA ALA A 166 0.24 -10.50 -15.46
C ALA A 166 1.63 -9.92 -15.13
N ALA A 167 2.00 -8.82 -15.77
CA ALA A 167 3.29 -8.18 -15.59
C ALA A 167 3.36 -7.56 -14.18
N LEU A 168 3.83 -8.31 -13.17
CA LEU A 168 4.41 -7.89 -11.87
C LEU A 168 4.38 -9.04 -10.83
N GLY A 169 4.83 -10.25 -11.21
CA GLY A 169 4.97 -11.36 -10.25
C GLY A 169 6.25 -11.22 -9.42
N SER A 170 6.15 -11.25 -8.08
CA SER A 170 7.32 -11.41 -7.22
C SER A 170 8.04 -12.75 -7.50
N ASN A 171 9.31 -12.89 -7.09
CA ASN A 171 10.01 -14.18 -7.19
C ASN A 171 9.23 -15.31 -6.49
N ALA A 172 8.49 -15.00 -5.42
CA ALA A 172 7.62 -15.95 -4.73
C ALA A 172 6.40 -16.36 -5.57
N THR A 173 5.76 -15.41 -6.27
CA THR A 173 4.65 -15.68 -7.20
C THR A 173 5.09 -16.58 -8.35
N ILE A 174 6.29 -16.33 -8.89
CA ILE A 174 6.88 -17.16 -9.94
C ILE A 174 7.17 -18.57 -9.39
N ALA A 175 7.79 -18.68 -8.22
CA ALA A 175 8.09 -19.97 -7.59
C ALA A 175 6.83 -20.78 -7.25
N LEU A 176 5.80 -20.13 -6.71
CA LEU A 176 4.51 -20.74 -6.40
C LEU A 176 3.77 -21.18 -7.67
N GLY A 177 3.81 -20.40 -8.74
CA GLY A 177 3.22 -20.79 -10.03
C GLY A 177 3.96 -21.92 -10.73
N LEU A 178 5.29 -21.97 -10.66
CA LEU A 178 6.06 -23.12 -11.13
C LEU A 178 5.74 -24.37 -10.32
N SER A 179 5.61 -24.24 -9.00
CA SER A 179 5.24 -25.33 -8.10
C SER A 179 3.84 -25.84 -8.38
N ASP A 180 2.87 -24.94 -8.58
CA ASP A 180 1.50 -25.28 -8.96
C ASP A 180 1.44 -26.08 -10.27
N ALA A 181 2.10 -25.60 -11.34
CA ALA A 181 2.16 -26.31 -12.62
C ALA A 181 2.75 -27.72 -12.50
N LEU A 182 3.86 -27.87 -11.75
CA LEU A 182 4.54 -29.15 -11.56
C LEU A 182 3.69 -30.13 -10.76
N VAL A 183 3.12 -29.66 -9.65
CA VAL A 183 2.29 -30.46 -8.74
C VAL A 183 0.99 -30.90 -9.43
N THR A 184 0.34 -30.00 -10.17
CA THR A 184 -0.86 -30.30 -10.95
C THR A 184 -0.58 -31.33 -12.06
N SER A 185 0.54 -31.19 -12.78
CA SER A 185 0.95 -32.14 -13.81
C SER A 185 1.20 -33.54 -13.25
N LEU A 186 1.90 -33.61 -12.11
CA LEU A 186 2.16 -34.88 -11.43
C LEU A 186 0.86 -35.51 -10.93
N ALA A 187 -0.07 -34.71 -10.40
CA ALA A 187 -1.36 -35.21 -9.97
C ALA A 187 -2.16 -35.85 -11.13
N TYR A 188 -2.17 -35.22 -12.30
CA TYR A 188 -2.88 -35.75 -13.48
C TYR A 188 -2.33 -37.11 -13.91
N LEU A 189 -1.01 -37.26 -13.94
CA LEU A 189 -0.33 -38.53 -14.25
C LEU A 189 -0.65 -39.62 -13.21
N LEU A 190 -0.71 -39.26 -11.92
CA LEU A 190 -1.05 -40.21 -10.87
C LEU A 190 -2.52 -40.66 -10.94
N VAL A 191 -3.45 -39.80 -11.36
CA VAL A 191 -4.86 -40.18 -11.60
C VAL A 191 -4.96 -41.20 -12.73
N GLU A 192 -4.27 -40.97 -13.85
CA GLU A 192 -4.23 -41.92 -14.98
C GLU A 192 -3.62 -43.26 -14.56
N ARG A 193 -2.49 -43.22 -13.83
CA ARG A 193 -1.84 -44.44 -13.34
C ARG A 193 -2.72 -45.20 -12.35
N ALA A 194 -3.36 -44.51 -11.41
CA ALA A 194 -4.31 -45.11 -10.47
C ALA A 194 -5.48 -45.79 -11.20
N HIS A 195 -5.98 -45.20 -12.28
CA HIS A 195 -7.02 -45.80 -13.11
C HIS A 195 -6.55 -47.07 -13.82
N SER A 196 -5.35 -47.06 -14.41
CA SER A 196 -4.74 -48.24 -15.03
C SER A 196 -4.60 -49.40 -14.03
N GLU A 197 -4.04 -49.13 -12.84
CA GLU A 197 -3.87 -50.15 -11.79
C GLU A 197 -5.23 -50.68 -11.28
N ALA A 198 -6.22 -49.80 -11.09
CA ALA A 198 -7.57 -50.19 -10.69
C ALA A 198 -8.26 -51.09 -11.74
N LYS A 199 -7.99 -50.85 -13.03
CA LYS A 199 -8.50 -51.66 -14.14
C LYS A 199 -7.85 -53.05 -14.18
N HIS A 200 -6.53 -53.13 -13.98
CA HIS A 200 -5.78 -54.40 -13.98
C HIS A 200 -6.12 -55.30 -12.79
N GLY A 201 -6.36 -54.73 -11.60
CA GLY A 201 -6.76 -55.50 -10.41
C GLY A 201 -8.16 -56.11 -10.47
N ASN A 202 -9.03 -55.64 -11.37
CA ASN A 202 -10.41 -56.14 -11.54
C ASN A 202 -10.50 -57.30 -12.56
N THR A 203 -9.47 -57.49 -13.39
CA THR A 203 -9.38 -58.58 -14.39
C THR A 203 -8.79 -59.88 -13.85
N SER A 204 -8.28 -59.91 -12.62
CA SER A 204 -7.69 -61.10 -11.98
C SER A 204 -8.69 -61.91 -11.13
N GLY A 205 -9.99 -61.81 -11.40
CA GLY A 205 -11.03 -62.62 -10.76
C GLY A 205 -10.96 -64.07 -11.22
N GLY A 206 -10.90 -65.00 -10.25
CA GLY A 206 -10.53 -66.40 -10.40
C GLY A 206 -11.21 -67.22 -11.51
N VAL A 207 -10.42 -68.10 -12.12
CA VAL A 207 -10.91 -69.24 -12.90
C VAL A 207 -11.55 -70.23 -11.93
N ILE A 208 -12.83 -70.56 -12.14
CA ILE A 208 -13.49 -71.62 -11.38
C ILE A 208 -13.07 -72.96 -11.97
N TYR A 209 -12.37 -73.78 -11.20
CA TYR A 209 -12.11 -75.18 -11.54
C TYR A 209 -13.25 -76.05 -10.98
N SER A 210 -13.89 -76.82 -11.85
CA SER A 210 -14.79 -77.91 -11.45
C SER A 210 -13.98 -79.11 -10.95
N THR A 211 -14.48 -79.84 -9.94
CA THR A 211 -13.87 -81.05 -9.35
C THR A 211 -13.87 -82.27 -10.28
N SER A 212 -14.29 -82.12 -11.54
CA SER A 212 -14.05 -83.09 -12.61
C SER A 212 -13.32 -82.36 -13.73
N GLY A 213 -12.01 -82.62 -13.85
CA GLY A 213 -11.02 -81.79 -14.56
C GLY A 213 -11.13 -81.70 -16.09
N MET A 214 -12.28 -81.36 -16.65
CA MET A 214 -12.41 -80.97 -18.06
C MET A 214 -13.52 -79.91 -18.23
N LEU A 215 -13.16 -78.62 -18.11
CA LEU A 215 -13.75 -77.42 -18.73
C LEU A 215 -13.45 -76.17 -17.88
N ALA A 216 -12.62 -75.27 -18.39
CA ALA A 216 -12.50 -73.90 -17.89
C ALA A 216 -13.41 -73.01 -18.73
N GLN A 217 -14.39 -72.34 -18.11
CA GLN A 217 -15.16 -71.26 -18.76
C GLN A 217 -14.71 -69.91 -18.19
N PRO A 218 -14.55 -68.87 -19.05
CA PRO A 218 -14.39 -67.51 -18.57
C PRO A 218 -15.71 -67.03 -17.96
N ALA A 219 -15.64 -66.38 -16.79
CA ALA A 219 -16.80 -65.75 -16.17
C ALA A 219 -17.38 -64.66 -17.10
N PRO A 220 -18.71 -64.50 -17.18
CA PRO A 220 -19.31 -63.44 -17.99
C PRO A 220 -18.87 -62.08 -17.46
N GLY A 221 -18.26 -61.27 -18.33
CA GLY A 221 -17.69 -59.96 -17.98
C GLY A 221 -18.73 -59.02 -17.41
N THR A 222 -18.63 -58.73 -16.12
CA THR A 222 -19.39 -57.66 -15.45
C THR A 222 -18.82 -56.30 -15.86
N ASN A 223 -19.62 -55.23 -15.75
CA ASN A 223 -19.30 -53.83 -16.07
C ASN A 223 -18.16 -53.21 -15.19
N GLY A 224 -17.03 -53.90 -15.02
CA GLY A 224 -15.95 -53.53 -14.08
C GLY A 224 -15.16 -52.28 -14.44
N GLY A 225 -15.25 -51.78 -15.68
CA GLY A 225 -14.59 -50.55 -16.11
C GLY A 225 -15.23 -49.27 -15.55
N GLY A 226 -16.55 -49.27 -15.33
CA GLY A 226 -17.27 -48.13 -14.74
C GLY A 226 -16.96 -47.95 -13.26
N ASP A 227 -16.92 -49.07 -12.52
CA ASP A 227 -16.68 -49.06 -11.07
C ASP A 227 -15.24 -48.70 -10.71
N ALA A 228 -14.25 -49.09 -11.52
CA ALA A 228 -12.86 -48.70 -11.34
C ALA A 228 -12.68 -47.17 -11.46
N LYS A 229 -13.36 -46.52 -12.42
CA LYS A 229 -13.31 -45.06 -12.60
C LYS A 229 -13.88 -44.33 -11.40
N VAL A 230 -15.07 -44.73 -10.95
CA VAL A 230 -15.75 -44.13 -9.81
C VAL A 230 -14.97 -44.37 -8.50
N THR A 231 -14.30 -45.50 -8.36
CA THR A 231 -13.45 -45.81 -7.20
C THR A 231 -12.23 -44.88 -7.10
N VAL A 232 -11.53 -44.65 -8.21
CA VAL A 232 -10.40 -43.70 -8.25
C VAL A 232 -10.88 -42.27 -7.99
N MET A 233 -11.99 -41.85 -8.60
CA MET A 233 -12.57 -40.53 -8.35
C MET A 233 -12.93 -40.32 -6.88
N ARG A 234 -13.51 -41.33 -6.23
CA ARG A 234 -13.82 -41.28 -4.79
C ARG A 234 -12.56 -41.07 -3.97
N ASP A 235 -11.54 -41.89 -4.19
CA ASP A 235 -10.33 -41.86 -3.36
C ASP A 235 -9.53 -40.56 -3.53
N VAL A 236 -9.46 -40.03 -4.76
CA VAL A 236 -8.90 -38.69 -5.03
C VAL A 236 -9.72 -37.62 -4.33
N ALA A 237 -11.06 -37.64 -4.48
CA ALA A 237 -11.93 -36.63 -3.88
C ALA A 237 -11.89 -36.61 -2.36
N VAL A 238 -11.81 -37.78 -1.71
CA VAL A 238 -11.66 -37.88 -0.25
C VAL A 238 -10.33 -37.28 0.20
N ALA A 239 -9.22 -37.61 -0.46
CA ALA A 239 -7.91 -37.07 -0.10
C ALA A 239 -7.85 -35.54 -0.30
N SER A 240 -8.35 -35.04 -1.45
CA SER A 240 -8.41 -33.61 -1.73
C SER A 240 -9.29 -32.86 -0.72
N ALA A 241 -10.45 -33.43 -0.36
CA ALA A 241 -11.37 -32.83 0.62
C ALA A 241 -10.72 -32.64 1.99
N VAL A 242 -10.00 -33.65 2.49
CA VAL A 242 -9.31 -33.57 3.78
C VAL A 242 -8.24 -32.49 3.76
N CYS A 243 -7.36 -32.50 2.74
CA CYS A 243 -6.26 -31.55 2.66
C CYS A 243 -6.74 -30.10 2.47
N THR A 244 -7.72 -29.87 1.60
CA THR A 244 -8.28 -28.52 1.36
C THR A 244 -9.11 -28.02 2.53
N ALA A 245 -9.83 -28.89 3.25
CA ALA A 245 -10.56 -28.48 4.46
C ALA A 245 -9.60 -28.06 5.59
N VAL A 246 -8.51 -28.80 5.80
CA VAL A 246 -7.47 -28.41 6.77
C VAL A 246 -6.85 -27.09 6.36
N ALA A 247 -6.51 -26.91 5.09
CA ALA A 247 -5.94 -25.66 4.59
C ALA A 247 -6.92 -24.47 4.71
N ALA A 248 -8.22 -24.67 4.43
CA ALA A 248 -9.23 -23.63 4.60
C ALA A 248 -9.33 -23.20 6.08
N LEU A 249 -9.29 -24.16 7.01
CA LEU A 249 -9.35 -23.87 8.45
C LEU A 249 -8.13 -23.11 8.99
N THR A 250 -6.96 -23.27 8.35
CA THR A 250 -5.71 -22.65 8.79
C THR A 250 -5.35 -21.37 8.03
N MET A 251 -5.76 -21.26 6.76
CA MET A 251 -5.36 -20.16 5.86
C MET A 251 -6.48 -19.17 5.55
N GLU A 252 -7.76 -19.53 5.73
CA GLU A 252 -8.88 -18.64 5.43
C GLU A 252 -9.55 -18.11 6.70
N SER A 253 -9.88 -16.82 6.69
CA SER A 253 -10.65 -16.19 7.75
C SER A 253 -12.15 -16.46 7.53
N PHE A 254 -12.84 -16.99 8.54
CA PHE A 254 -14.30 -17.19 8.52
C PHE A 254 -15.08 -15.92 8.92
N SER A 255 -14.48 -14.74 8.73
CA SER A 255 -15.21 -13.48 8.84
C SER A 255 -15.97 -13.25 7.53
N PHE A 256 -17.27 -13.52 7.54
CA PHE A 256 -18.17 -13.15 6.46
C PHE A 256 -18.33 -11.62 6.49
N GLY A 257 -17.41 -10.91 5.86
CA GLY A 257 -17.46 -9.45 5.74
C GLY A 257 -18.75 -9.02 5.03
N GLY A 258 -19.42 -8.00 5.57
CA GLY A 258 -20.68 -7.48 5.06
C GLY A 258 -20.59 -7.16 3.56
N LEU A 259 -21.38 -7.88 2.76
CA LEU A 259 -21.56 -7.60 1.35
C LEU A 259 -22.37 -6.30 1.24
N GLY A 260 -21.71 -5.25 0.78
CA GLY A 260 -22.35 -4.00 0.39
C GLY A 260 -22.11 -3.76 -1.09
N TYR A 261 -22.98 -4.26 -1.97
CA TYR A 261 -22.98 -3.88 -3.38
C TYR A 261 -24.02 -2.77 -3.66
N TRP A 262 -23.54 -1.58 -4.08
CA TRP A 262 -24.39 -0.46 -4.51
C TRP A 262 -24.66 -0.51 -6.02
N GLY A 263 -25.55 -1.43 -6.44
CA GLY A 263 -26.08 -1.54 -7.80
C GLY A 263 -27.50 -0.99 -7.97
N LEU A 264 -28.00 -1.00 -9.21
CA LEU A 264 -29.33 -0.52 -9.61
C LEU A 264 -30.49 -1.09 -8.76
N PHE A 265 -30.36 -2.35 -8.31
CA PHE A 265 -31.36 -3.04 -7.50
C PHE A 265 -31.37 -2.63 -6.03
N GLY A 266 -30.23 -2.22 -5.47
CA GLY A 266 -30.13 -1.70 -4.10
C GLY A 266 -30.90 -0.39 -3.91
N ARG A 267 -31.03 0.42 -4.98
CA ARG A 267 -31.84 1.66 -4.98
C ARG A 267 -33.36 1.41 -4.99
N VAL A 268 -33.81 0.25 -5.46
CA VAL A 268 -35.24 -0.08 -5.61
C VAL A 268 -35.78 -0.87 -4.42
N LEU A 269 -34.95 -1.71 -3.79
CA LEU A 269 -35.38 -2.68 -2.78
C LEU A 269 -34.97 -2.33 -1.33
N GLY A 270 -34.14 -1.32 -1.10
CA GLY A 270 -33.82 -0.82 0.26
C GLY A 270 -33.28 -1.92 1.19
N ASP A 271 -33.71 -1.95 2.46
CA ASP A 271 -33.25 -2.93 3.46
C ASP A 271 -33.50 -4.41 3.07
N THR A 272 -34.49 -4.66 2.20
CA THR A 272 -34.70 -6.02 1.67
C THR A 272 -33.58 -6.45 0.74
N TRP A 273 -32.88 -5.52 0.09
CA TRP A 273 -31.70 -5.82 -0.73
C TRP A 273 -30.54 -6.34 0.11
N VAL A 274 -30.31 -5.89 1.34
CA VAL A 274 -29.20 -6.43 2.18
C VAL A 274 -29.44 -7.90 2.52
N PHE A 275 -30.69 -8.24 2.84
CA PHE A 275 -31.09 -9.64 3.01
C PHE A 275 -30.96 -10.42 1.69
N TRP A 276 -31.45 -9.87 0.58
CA TRP A 276 -31.36 -10.52 -0.73
C TRP A 276 -29.93 -10.58 -1.29
N ASP A 277 -29.03 -9.65 -0.97
CA ASP A 277 -27.62 -9.61 -1.35
C ASP A 277 -26.81 -10.60 -0.51
N GLY A 278 -27.15 -10.75 0.78
CA GLY A 278 -26.68 -11.86 1.60
C GLY A 278 -27.16 -13.21 1.07
N VAL A 279 -28.44 -13.33 0.70
CA VAL A 279 -29.01 -14.56 0.11
C VAL A 279 -28.45 -14.84 -1.28
N LEU A 280 -28.22 -13.81 -2.10
CA LEU A 280 -27.61 -13.92 -3.44
C LEU A 280 -26.12 -14.20 -3.34
N GLY A 281 -25.42 -13.65 -2.37
CA GLY A 281 -24.01 -13.93 -2.09
C GLY A 281 -23.81 -15.35 -1.58
N VAL A 282 -24.64 -15.82 -0.65
CA VAL A 282 -24.68 -17.22 -0.21
C VAL A 282 -25.12 -18.12 -1.37
N GLY A 283 -26.14 -17.73 -2.13
CA GLY A 283 -26.63 -18.46 -3.30
C GLY A 283 -25.58 -18.57 -4.40
N TRP A 284 -24.81 -17.51 -4.63
CA TRP A 284 -23.67 -17.46 -5.55
C TRP A 284 -22.54 -18.36 -5.05
N ALA A 285 -22.17 -18.29 -3.77
CA ALA A 285 -21.17 -19.16 -3.18
C ALA A 285 -21.57 -20.65 -3.28
N VAL A 286 -22.82 -21.00 -2.96
CA VAL A 286 -23.36 -22.35 -3.13
C VAL A 286 -23.38 -22.76 -4.60
N GLY A 287 -23.74 -21.85 -5.51
CA GLY A 287 -23.68 -22.07 -6.95
C GLY A 287 -22.26 -22.37 -7.43
N MET A 288 -21.27 -21.61 -6.95
CA MET A 288 -19.86 -21.77 -7.29
C MET A 288 -19.25 -23.06 -6.72
N VAL A 289 -19.71 -23.52 -5.55
CA VAL A 289 -19.41 -24.87 -5.05
C VAL A 289 -19.90 -25.93 -6.04
N GLY A 290 -21.13 -25.79 -6.56
CA GLY A 290 -21.70 -26.70 -7.56
C GLY A 290 -20.91 -26.71 -8.88
N VAL A 291 -20.58 -25.52 -9.41
CA VAL A 291 -19.76 -25.35 -10.62
C VAL A 291 -18.39 -26.01 -10.44
N THR A 292 -17.74 -25.76 -9.32
CA THR A 292 -16.41 -26.30 -9.01
C THR A 292 -16.44 -27.83 -8.80
N ALA A 293 -17.46 -28.36 -8.13
CA ALA A 293 -17.65 -29.81 -7.95
C ALA A 293 -17.89 -30.53 -9.28
N GLY A 294 -18.69 -29.93 -10.16
CA GLY A 294 -18.90 -30.40 -11.53
C GLY A 294 -17.60 -30.41 -12.33
N GLY A 295 -16.84 -29.31 -12.26
CA GLY A 295 -15.53 -29.17 -12.91
C GLY A 295 -14.54 -30.26 -12.47
N TYR A 296 -14.37 -30.48 -11.17
CA TYR A 296 -13.49 -31.54 -10.64
C TYR A 296 -13.93 -32.95 -11.09
N GLY A 297 -15.23 -33.22 -11.08
CA GLY A 297 -15.77 -34.50 -11.54
C GLY A 297 -15.47 -34.75 -13.03
N VAL A 298 -15.69 -33.75 -13.88
CA VAL A 298 -15.42 -33.85 -15.32
C VAL A 298 -13.92 -33.92 -15.60
N LEU A 299 -13.10 -33.18 -14.86
CA LEU A 299 -11.63 -33.23 -14.96
C LEU A 299 -11.10 -34.65 -14.74
N LEU A 300 -11.47 -35.29 -13.62
CA LEU A 300 -11.03 -36.64 -13.32
C LEU A 300 -11.53 -37.66 -14.34
N LEU A 301 -12.75 -37.48 -14.87
CA LEU A 301 -13.29 -38.34 -15.92
C LEU A 301 -12.55 -38.19 -17.25
N LEU A 302 -12.16 -36.97 -17.63
CA LEU A 302 -11.41 -36.70 -18.85
C LEU A 302 -9.99 -37.24 -18.78
N ILE A 303 -9.29 -37.06 -17.66
CA ILE A 303 -7.97 -37.67 -17.44
C ILE A 303 -8.04 -39.20 -17.63
N GLN A 304 -9.07 -39.84 -17.08
CA GLN A 304 -9.24 -41.29 -17.19
C GLN A 304 -9.77 -41.76 -18.55
N ARG A 305 -10.23 -40.86 -19.43
CA ARG A 305 -10.79 -41.20 -20.76
C ARG A 305 -9.84 -40.86 -21.91
N GLN A 306 -9.21 -39.70 -21.85
CA GLN A 306 -8.39 -39.12 -22.93
C GLN A 306 -6.93 -38.92 -22.51
N GLY A 307 -6.58 -39.23 -21.27
CA GLY A 307 -5.23 -39.05 -20.74
C GLY A 307 -4.95 -37.61 -20.25
N PRO A 308 -3.86 -37.43 -19.50
CA PRO A 308 -3.50 -36.17 -18.85
C PRO A 308 -3.07 -35.09 -19.85
N LEU A 309 -2.38 -35.47 -20.93
CA LEU A 309 -1.88 -34.53 -21.93
C LEU A 309 -3.02 -33.82 -22.66
N LEU A 310 -3.97 -34.57 -23.24
CA LEU A 310 -5.12 -33.97 -23.94
C LEU A 310 -6.02 -33.16 -22.99
N THR A 311 -6.16 -33.62 -21.73
CA THR A 311 -6.95 -32.89 -20.73
C THR A 311 -6.30 -31.56 -20.32
N SER A 312 -4.96 -31.46 -20.31
CA SER A 312 -4.23 -30.25 -19.90
C SER A 312 -4.46 -29.01 -20.77
N PHE A 313 -4.88 -29.20 -22.02
CA PHE A 313 -5.24 -28.09 -22.91
C PHE A 313 -6.53 -27.36 -22.50
N ILE A 314 -7.36 -28.00 -21.67
CA ILE A 314 -8.65 -27.41 -21.26
C ILE A 314 -8.46 -26.36 -20.15
N PRO A 315 -7.77 -26.63 -19.02
CA PRO A 315 -7.40 -25.60 -18.04
C PRO A 315 -6.60 -24.46 -18.67
N LEU A 316 -5.64 -24.78 -19.55
CA LEU A 316 -4.91 -23.80 -20.36
C LEU A 316 -5.84 -22.83 -21.10
N SER A 317 -6.79 -23.38 -21.86
CA SER A 317 -7.74 -22.58 -22.64
C SER A 317 -8.69 -21.81 -21.72
N ALA A 318 -9.09 -22.40 -20.59
CA ALA A 318 -9.89 -21.73 -19.59
C ALA A 318 -9.17 -20.52 -19.01
N SER A 319 -7.87 -20.63 -18.70
CA SER A 319 -7.08 -19.53 -18.13
C SER A 319 -6.83 -18.40 -19.14
N ILE A 320 -6.66 -18.72 -20.42
CA ILE A 320 -6.63 -17.71 -21.50
C ILE A 320 -7.99 -17.00 -21.61
N CYS A 321 -9.10 -17.74 -21.65
CA CYS A 321 -10.44 -17.16 -21.72
C CYS A 321 -10.76 -16.31 -20.48
N SER A 322 -10.42 -16.80 -19.29
CA SER A 322 -10.60 -16.07 -18.03
C SER A 322 -9.81 -14.77 -18.02
N GLN A 323 -8.54 -14.81 -18.44
CA GLN A 323 -7.73 -13.59 -18.53
C GLN A 323 -8.27 -12.61 -19.57
N MET A 324 -8.78 -13.08 -20.71
CA MET A 324 -9.39 -12.22 -21.73
C MET A 324 -10.72 -11.59 -21.28
N ILE A 325 -11.48 -12.27 -20.43
CA ILE A 325 -12.72 -11.73 -19.84
C ILE A 325 -12.40 -10.66 -18.78
N VAL A 326 -11.36 -10.90 -17.98
CA VAL A 326 -11.00 -10.03 -16.84
C VAL A 326 -10.13 -8.84 -17.25
N ASP A 327 -9.21 -9.00 -18.21
CA ASP A 327 -8.23 -8.00 -18.62
C ASP A 327 -7.95 -8.09 -20.13
N PHE A 328 -8.87 -7.54 -20.92
CA PHE A 328 -8.80 -7.59 -22.38
C PHE A 328 -7.66 -6.72 -22.94
N SER A 329 -6.81 -7.28 -23.80
CA SER A 329 -5.86 -6.51 -24.60
C SER A 329 -5.57 -7.16 -25.95
N LEU A 330 -5.23 -6.33 -26.95
CA LEU A 330 -4.92 -6.79 -28.30
C LEU A 330 -3.68 -7.69 -28.35
N SER A 331 -2.69 -7.48 -27.47
CA SER A 331 -1.53 -8.36 -27.34
C SER A 331 -1.92 -9.74 -26.80
N ARG A 332 -2.78 -9.81 -25.78
CA ARG A 332 -3.28 -11.08 -25.25
C ARG A 332 -4.10 -11.84 -26.29
N VAL A 333 -4.95 -11.16 -27.06
CA VAL A 333 -5.68 -11.75 -28.19
C VAL A 333 -4.70 -12.34 -29.22
N TRP A 334 -3.65 -11.58 -29.58
CA TRP A 334 -2.63 -12.05 -30.53
C TRP A 334 -1.90 -13.31 -30.04
N PHE A 335 -1.43 -13.31 -28.79
CA PHE A 335 -0.76 -14.48 -28.22
C PHE A 335 -1.71 -15.66 -27.96
N ALA A 336 -3.00 -15.42 -27.72
CA ALA A 336 -4.03 -16.46 -27.67
C ALA A 336 -4.25 -17.11 -29.04
N VAL A 337 -4.28 -16.33 -30.13
CA VAL A 337 -4.36 -16.85 -31.50
C VAL A 337 -3.12 -17.66 -31.86
N LEU A 338 -1.93 -17.16 -31.50
CA LEU A 338 -0.66 -17.87 -31.71
C LEU A 338 -0.61 -19.18 -30.91
N CYS A 339 -1.10 -19.18 -29.67
CA CYS A 339 -1.28 -20.36 -28.83
C CYS A 339 -2.21 -21.37 -29.50
N ALA A 340 -3.41 -20.96 -29.94
CA ALA A 340 -4.38 -21.85 -30.60
C ALA A 340 -3.84 -22.47 -31.90
N ALA A 341 -3.14 -21.69 -32.74
CA ALA A 341 -2.50 -22.19 -33.96
C ALA A 341 -1.39 -23.21 -33.66
N SER A 342 -0.64 -23.00 -32.58
CA SER A 342 0.41 -23.91 -32.11
C SER A 342 -0.17 -25.20 -31.52
N THR A 343 -1.27 -25.11 -30.76
CA THR A 343 -2.04 -26.28 -30.26
C THR A 343 -2.51 -27.15 -31.42
N TYR A 344 -3.12 -26.55 -32.44
CA TYR A 344 -3.60 -27.29 -33.61
C TYR A 344 -2.45 -28.01 -34.33
N THR A 345 -1.33 -27.31 -34.54
CA THR A 345 -0.14 -27.91 -35.16
C THR A 345 0.42 -29.05 -34.30
N PHE A 346 0.52 -28.87 -32.98
CA PHE A 346 1.02 -29.91 -32.08
C PHE A 346 0.12 -31.17 -32.04
N LEU A 347 -1.21 -31.00 -32.06
CA LEU A 347 -2.16 -32.12 -32.07
C LEU A 347 -2.18 -32.83 -33.44
N ASP A 348 -2.13 -32.09 -34.55
CA ASP A 348 -1.96 -32.63 -35.91
C ASP A 348 -0.61 -33.38 -36.05
N GLU A 349 0.39 -32.96 -35.27
CA GLU A 349 1.67 -33.66 -35.24
C GLU A 349 1.61 -35.03 -34.52
N GLN A 350 0.69 -35.19 -33.56
CA GLN A 350 0.48 -36.41 -32.78
C GLN A 350 -0.56 -37.37 -33.39
N GLU A 351 -1.63 -36.87 -34.02
CA GLU A 351 -2.63 -37.69 -34.70
C GLU A 351 -2.29 -37.87 -36.18
N THR A 352 -2.25 -39.11 -36.65
CA THR A 352 -2.01 -39.51 -38.03
C THR A 352 -3.14 -39.09 -38.99
N PHE A 353 -3.34 -37.79 -39.25
CA PHE A 353 -4.30 -37.30 -40.24
C PHE A 353 -3.62 -36.53 -41.41
N SER A 354 -3.53 -37.23 -42.55
CA SER A 354 -3.75 -36.74 -43.93
C SER A 354 -3.06 -35.48 -44.51
N ALA A 355 -2.03 -34.89 -43.89
CA ALA A 355 -1.23 -33.83 -44.53
C ALA A 355 0.18 -34.33 -44.95
N GLY A 356 0.52 -34.19 -46.25
CA GLY A 356 1.81 -34.64 -46.79
C GLY A 356 3.02 -33.94 -46.12
N PRO A 357 4.16 -34.65 -45.94
CA PRO A 357 5.30 -34.20 -45.12
C PRO A 357 5.90 -32.85 -45.53
N GLY A 358 5.76 -32.45 -46.79
CA GLY A 358 6.22 -31.15 -47.30
C GLY A 358 5.35 -29.94 -46.90
N LYS A 359 4.05 -30.13 -46.64
CA LYS A 359 3.16 -29.06 -46.14
C LYS A 359 3.36 -28.83 -44.64
N ARG A 360 3.55 -29.91 -43.86
CA ARG A 360 3.80 -29.90 -42.41
C ARG A 360 5.05 -29.10 -42.05
N MET A 361 6.19 -29.35 -42.71
CA MET A 361 7.42 -28.58 -42.49
C MET A 361 7.30 -27.09 -42.85
N ARG A 362 6.44 -26.72 -43.81
CA ARG A 362 6.22 -25.31 -44.17
C ARG A 362 5.40 -24.57 -43.10
N VAL A 363 4.37 -25.20 -42.56
CA VAL A 363 3.52 -24.61 -41.51
C VAL A 363 4.32 -24.37 -40.23
N THR A 364 5.08 -25.36 -39.75
CA THR A 364 5.91 -25.21 -38.54
C THR A 364 6.97 -24.11 -38.68
N ARG A 365 7.59 -23.95 -39.87
CA ARG A 365 8.56 -22.88 -40.14
C ARG A 365 7.93 -21.49 -40.15
N ILE A 366 6.73 -21.34 -40.74
CA ILE A 366 5.98 -20.08 -40.73
C ILE A 366 5.58 -19.72 -39.30
N LEU A 367 5.04 -20.67 -38.54
CA LEU A 367 4.66 -20.49 -37.14
C LEU A 367 5.85 -20.04 -36.28
N THR A 368 7.02 -20.65 -36.48
CA THR A 368 8.26 -20.28 -35.78
C THR A 368 8.69 -18.85 -36.10
N LEU A 369 8.64 -18.44 -37.37
CA LEU A 369 9.00 -17.09 -37.79
C LEU A 369 8.04 -16.04 -37.22
N VAL A 370 6.73 -16.32 -37.25
CA VAL A 370 5.70 -15.45 -36.64
C VAL A 370 5.92 -15.35 -35.13
N ALA A 371 6.24 -16.45 -34.44
CA ALA A 371 6.53 -16.43 -33.01
C ALA A 371 7.77 -15.56 -32.69
N ILE A 372 8.88 -15.75 -33.41
CA ILE A 372 10.10 -14.94 -33.22
C ILE A 372 9.82 -13.45 -33.40
N ILE A 373 9.08 -13.07 -34.44
CA ILE A 373 8.70 -11.67 -34.67
C ILE A 373 7.78 -11.16 -33.56
N SER A 374 6.81 -11.97 -33.13
CA SER A 374 5.84 -11.60 -32.09
C SER A 374 6.51 -11.39 -30.73
N PHE A 375 7.39 -12.31 -30.32
CA PHE A 375 8.16 -12.19 -29.08
C PHE A 375 9.23 -11.11 -29.17
N GLY A 376 9.84 -10.89 -30.34
CA GLY A 376 10.72 -9.76 -30.59
C GLY A 376 9.99 -8.41 -30.47
N ALA A 377 8.78 -8.30 -31.03
CA ALA A 377 7.93 -7.13 -30.88
C ALA A 377 7.46 -6.94 -29.44
N LEU A 378 7.04 -8.01 -28.74
CA LEU A 378 6.70 -7.95 -27.32
C LEU A 378 7.91 -7.53 -26.48
N ALA A 379 9.10 -8.08 -26.73
CA ALA A 379 10.33 -7.68 -26.04
C ALA A 379 10.66 -6.21 -26.32
N VAL A 380 10.56 -5.75 -27.57
CA VAL A 380 10.75 -4.33 -27.91
C VAL A 380 9.68 -3.45 -27.26
N LEU A 381 8.42 -3.87 -27.18
CA LEU A 381 7.35 -3.12 -26.51
C LEU A 381 7.51 -3.10 -24.98
N SER A 382 7.97 -4.19 -24.37
CA SER A 382 8.28 -4.28 -22.94
C SER A 382 9.58 -3.56 -22.59
N LEU A 383 10.55 -3.48 -23.51
CA LEU A 383 11.76 -2.67 -23.38
C LEU A 383 11.53 -1.20 -23.77
N ARG A 384 10.48 -0.90 -24.54
CA ARG A 384 9.97 0.45 -24.84
C ARG A 384 8.94 0.93 -23.81
N GLN A 385 8.44 0.07 -22.91
CA GLN A 385 7.80 0.56 -21.71
C GLN A 385 8.82 1.46 -21.02
N PRO A 386 8.41 2.66 -20.59
CA PRO A 386 9.37 3.71 -20.42
C PRO A 386 10.37 3.32 -19.35
N TYR A 387 11.62 3.25 -19.77
CA TYR A 387 12.79 3.67 -18.99
C TYR A 387 12.67 5.15 -18.54
N GLU A 388 11.45 5.72 -18.45
CA GLU A 388 11.11 7.00 -17.84
C GLU A 388 10.81 6.84 -16.35
N ALA A 389 10.54 5.64 -15.84
CA ALA A 389 10.57 5.39 -14.38
C ALA A 389 11.99 5.45 -13.79
N TYR A 390 13.04 5.42 -14.63
CA TYR A 390 14.44 5.56 -14.20
C TYR A 390 15.12 6.86 -14.70
N ARG A 391 14.43 7.69 -15.50
CA ARG A 391 14.92 9.00 -15.97
C ARG A 391 14.33 10.21 -15.27
N TYR A 392 13.44 10.01 -14.30
CA TYR A 392 13.29 11.00 -13.22
C TYR A 392 14.36 10.85 -12.13
N ARG A 393 15.52 10.28 -12.46
CA ARG A 393 16.77 10.72 -11.88
C ARG A 393 17.20 12.04 -12.55
N ARG A 394 16.41 13.09 -12.34
CA ARG A 394 17.09 14.29 -11.89
C ARG A 394 17.61 13.89 -10.52
N PRO A 395 18.91 13.96 -10.23
CA PRO A 395 19.24 14.39 -8.90
C PRO A 395 18.31 15.58 -8.69
N VAL A 396 17.51 15.59 -7.61
CA VAL A 396 17.45 16.87 -6.92
C VAL A 396 18.91 17.24 -6.84
N GLU A 397 19.35 18.16 -7.72
CA GLU A 397 20.54 18.89 -7.46
C GLU A 397 20.31 19.29 -6.04
N ASN A 398 21.09 18.70 -5.15
CA ASN A 398 21.59 19.44 -4.04
C ASN A 398 22.13 20.72 -4.69
N SER A 399 21.27 21.72 -4.88
CA SER A 399 21.50 23.00 -4.30
C SER A 399 21.33 22.76 -2.78
N GLY A 400 22.28 22.20 -2.03
CA GLY A 400 23.73 22.14 -2.25
C GLY A 400 24.38 23.50 -2.50
N GLU A 401 23.63 24.57 -2.23
CA GLU A 401 24.14 25.84 -1.74
C GLU A 401 23.21 26.29 -0.60
N GLY A 402 22.89 25.36 0.31
CA GLY A 402 22.46 25.72 1.66
C GLY A 402 23.72 26.10 2.43
N ALA A 403 23.77 27.31 2.95
CA ALA A 403 24.97 27.88 3.50
C ALA A 403 25.36 27.16 4.81
N GLY A 404 26.65 26.94 5.02
CA GLY A 404 27.25 27.36 6.29
C GLY A 404 27.89 26.34 7.23
N VAL A 405 27.61 25.03 7.17
CA VAL A 405 28.27 24.07 8.10
C VAL A 405 29.34 23.25 7.39
N ASP A 406 30.61 23.46 7.77
CA ASP A 406 31.70 22.57 7.37
C ASP A 406 31.44 21.17 7.96
N THR A 407 31.11 20.23 7.09
CA THR A 407 30.69 18.87 7.45
C THR A 407 31.42 17.83 6.60
N LYS A 408 31.58 16.63 7.15
CA LYS A 408 32.04 15.46 6.41
C LYS A 408 30.93 14.42 6.32
N PRO A 409 30.84 13.67 5.21
CA PRO A 409 29.93 12.55 5.11
C PRO A 409 30.26 11.51 6.20
N PRO A 410 29.25 10.81 6.73
CA PRO A 410 29.47 9.79 7.75
C PRO A 410 30.26 8.59 7.20
N PRO A 411 30.99 7.86 8.06
CA PRO A 411 31.65 6.62 7.68
C PRO A 411 30.67 5.46 7.43
N VAL A 412 29.46 5.54 7.97
CA VAL A 412 28.38 4.55 7.82
C VAL A 412 27.21 5.21 7.10
N SER A 413 26.64 4.50 6.12
CA SER A 413 25.45 4.98 5.40
C SER A 413 24.33 5.34 6.38
N PHE A 414 23.65 6.44 6.12
CA PHE A 414 22.52 6.93 6.92
C PHE A 414 22.84 7.38 8.35
N ALA A 415 24.10 7.37 8.80
CA ALA A 415 24.48 7.97 10.08
C ALA A 415 24.48 9.52 10.00
N PRO A 416 24.46 10.22 11.14
CA PRO A 416 24.48 11.68 11.16
C PRO A 416 25.74 12.27 10.50
N LEU A 417 25.63 13.47 9.93
CA LEU A 417 26.77 14.20 9.40
C LEU A 417 27.80 14.49 10.49
N GLN A 418 29.08 14.42 10.14
CA GLN A 418 30.17 14.72 11.07
C GLN A 418 30.52 16.20 11.01
N PHE A 419 30.51 16.86 12.16
CA PHE A 419 30.89 18.26 12.30
C PHE A 419 32.41 18.39 12.34
N THR A 420 32.99 19.26 11.50
CA THR A 420 34.46 19.27 11.28
C THR A 420 35.19 20.37 12.03
N ASN A 421 34.49 21.38 12.55
CA ASN A 421 35.10 22.51 13.23
C ASN A 421 34.96 22.42 14.76
N PRO A 422 35.88 21.74 15.47
CA PRO A 422 35.77 21.59 16.92
C PRO A 422 36.03 22.89 17.70
N ARG A 423 36.38 24.00 17.03
CA ARG A 423 36.64 25.30 17.68
C ARG A 423 35.37 26.08 18.01
N VAL A 424 34.24 25.61 17.52
CA VAL A 424 32.93 26.25 17.61
C VAL A 424 31.93 25.21 18.11
N HIS A 425 30.98 25.61 18.93
CA HIS A 425 29.92 24.70 19.34
C HIS A 425 28.95 24.47 18.16
N PRO A 426 28.51 23.22 17.86
CA PRO A 426 27.62 22.95 16.73
C PRO A 426 26.33 23.80 16.73
N ILE A 427 25.71 24.00 17.90
CA ILE A 427 24.51 24.86 18.04
C ILE A 427 24.81 26.30 17.60
N ASP A 428 25.95 26.85 18.02
CA ASP A 428 26.34 28.23 17.70
C ASP A 428 26.59 28.40 16.20
N GLN A 429 27.15 27.39 15.54
CA GLN A 429 27.26 27.36 14.07
C GLN A 429 25.89 27.31 13.39
N LEU A 430 25.02 26.37 13.81
CA LEU A 430 23.66 26.23 13.26
C LEU A 430 22.85 27.52 13.38
N VAL A 431 22.97 28.23 14.51
CA VAL A 431 22.32 29.53 14.72
C VAL A 431 22.87 30.57 13.76
N ARG A 432 24.20 30.73 13.66
CA ARG A 432 24.79 31.72 12.73
C ARG A 432 24.38 31.49 11.29
N ASP A 433 24.40 30.24 10.84
CA ASP A 433 24.06 29.91 9.46
C ASP A 433 22.59 30.20 9.17
N ALA A 434 21.70 29.80 10.08
CA ALA A 434 20.28 30.08 9.97
C ALA A 434 19.97 31.59 10.00
N GLU A 435 20.70 32.37 10.81
CA GLU A 435 20.56 33.84 10.85
C GLU A 435 21.00 34.49 9.52
N VAL A 436 22.09 34.02 8.92
CA VAL A 436 22.56 34.52 7.61
C VAL A 436 21.54 34.22 6.52
N GLU A 437 21.01 32.99 6.48
CA GLU A 437 19.96 32.62 5.51
C GLU A 437 18.68 33.42 5.74
N TRP A 438 18.28 33.59 6.99
CA TRP A 438 17.08 34.32 7.35
C TRP A 438 17.16 35.81 6.97
N MET A 439 18.31 36.45 7.16
CA MET A 439 18.51 37.83 6.74
C MET A 439 18.35 38.01 5.22
N LYS A 440 18.77 37.02 4.42
CA LYS A 440 18.54 37.05 2.96
C LYS A 440 17.05 36.98 2.62
N VAL A 441 16.29 36.15 3.31
CA VAL A 441 14.83 36.05 3.13
C VAL A 441 14.15 37.38 3.44
N ILE A 442 14.47 37.99 4.59
CA ILE A 442 13.89 39.27 5.01
C ILE A 442 14.26 40.41 4.06
N GLN A 443 15.51 40.49 3.63
CA GLN A 443 15.96 41.53 2.69
C GLN A 443 15.40 41.35 1.27
N GLY A 444 15.01 40.12 0.91
CA GLY A 444 14.49 39.78 -0.41
C GLY A 444 13.00 40.10 -0.63
N GLN A 445 12.27 40.54 0.40
CA GLN A 445 10.81 40.72 0.31
C GLN A 445 10.41 41.88 -0.62
N SER A 446 9.41 41.65 -1.47
CA SER A 446 8.88 42.59 -2.45
C SER A 446 8.24 43.83 -1.80
N GLN A 447 8.61 45.01 -2.30
CA GLN A 447 8.15 46.31 -1.79
C GLN A 447 7.06 46.98 -2.63
N SER A 448 6.78 46.43 -3.83
CA SER A 448 5.73 46.89 -4.74
C SER A 448 4.96 45.71 -5.33
N LEU A 449 3.78 45.98 -5.90
CA LEU A 449 2.97 44.97 -6.57
C LEU A 449 3.72 44.38 -7.77
N GLU A 450 4.43 45.23 -8.53
CA GLU A 450 5.21 44.82 -9.70
C GLU A 450 6.32 43.84 -9.32
N GLN A 451 7.02 44.10 -8.20
CA GLN A 451 8.03 43.19 -7.65
C GLN A 451 7.40 41.87 -7.19
N ALA A 452 6.29 41.91 -6.45
CA ALA A 452 5.61 40.70 -5.97
C ALA A 452 5.10 39.83 -7.14
N VAL A 453 4.58 40.44 -8.20
CA VAL A 453 4.19 39.73 -9.42
C VAL A 453 5.40 39.13 -10.15
N ALA A 454 6.51 39.88 -10.25
CA ALA A 454 7.74 39.39 -10.86
C ALA A 454 8.32 38.20 -10.08
N GLU A 455 8.36 38.30 -8.75
CA GLU A 455 8.83 37.24 -7.85
C GLU A 455 7.92 36.01 -7.92
N TYR A 456 6.60 36.18 -7.88
CA TYR A 456 5.64 35.08 -8.06
C TYR A 456 5.88 34.32 -9.37
N ARG A 457 6.01 35.05 -10.50
CA ARG A 457 6.27 34.45 -11.81
C ARG A 457 7.63 33.78 -11.88
N ARG A 458 8.65 34.38 -11.25
CA ARG A 458 10.00 33.81 -11.16
C ARG A 458 9.99 32.51 -10.37
N ARG A 459 9.30 32.48 -9.23
CA ARG A 459 9.29 31.38 -8.26
C ARG A 459 8.41 30.22 -8.70
N TYR A 460 7.13 30.48 -9.01
CA TYR A 460 6.14 29.41 -9.22
C TYR A 460 5.90 29.03 -10.68
N LYS A 461 6.39 29.85 -11.62
CA LYS A 461 6.25 29.62 -13.06
C LYS A 461 4.78 29.46 -13.50
N ILE A 462 3.89 30.24 -12.92
CA ILE A 462 2.47 30.39 -13.31
C ILE A 462 2.09 31.88 -13.23
N PRO A 463 1.05 32.35 -13.95
CA PRO A 463 0.55 33.71 -13.78
C PRO A 463 -0.16 33.84 -12.43
N PRO A 464 -0.06 34.99 -11.73
CA PRO A 464 -0.81 35.22 -10.50
C PRO A 464 -2.32 35.06 -10.69
N PRO A 465 -3.06 34.58 -9.68
CA PRO A 465 -4.51 34.46 -9.76
C PRO A 465 -5.20 35.83 -9.92
N PRO A 466 -6.45 35.87 -10.43
CA PRO A 466 -7.25 37.09 -10.39
C PRO A 466 -7.35 37.66 -8.98
N ASN A 467 -7.45 38.99 -8.86
CA ASN A 467 -7.46 39.72 -7.57
C ASN A 467 -6.17 39.61 -6.74
N PHE A 468 -5.03 39.22 -7.34
CA PHE A 468 -3.72 39.27 -6.67
C PHE A 468 -3.34 40.68 -6.22
N ASP A 469 -3.72 41.72 -7.00
CA ASP A 469 -3.57 43.12 -6.61
C ASP A 469 -4.35 43.44 -5.33
N LYS A 470 -5.56 42.91 -5.19
CA LYS A 470 -6.39 43.07 -3.98
C LYS A 470 -5.81 42.33 -2.79
N TRP A 471 -5.23 41.15 -3.00
CA TRP A 471 -4.47 40.47 -1.97
C TRP A 471 -3.24 41.30 -1.55
N TYR A 472 -2.47 41.84 -2.48
CA TYR A 472 -1.30 42.65 -2.18
C TYR A 472 -1.68 43.94 -1.42
N GLU A 473 -2.70 44.67 -1.87
CA GLU A 473 -3.27 45.82 -1.16
C GLU A 473 -3.72 45.45 0.26
N PHE A 474 -4.36 44.28 0.42
CA PHE A 474 -4.80 43.75 1.71
C PHE A 474 -3.58 43.46 2.62
N ALA A 475 -2.56 42.77 2.11
CA ALA A 475 -1.32 42.46 2.82
C ALA A 475 -0.58 43.72 3.29
N LYS A 476 -0.42 44.72 2.42
CA LYS A 476 0.23 45.98 2.76
C LYS A 476 -0.56 46.77 3.80
N ARG A 477 -1.89 46.86 3.66
CA ARG A 477 -2.75 47.54 4.66
C ARG A 477 -2.69 46.89 6.03
N LYS A 478 -2.55 45.55 6.08
CA LYS A 478 -2.41 44.75 7.31
C LYS A 478 -0.98 44.73 7.86
N GLY A 479 -0.02 45.32 7.14
CA GLY A 479 1.37 45.41 7.55
C GLY A 479 2.08 44.05 7.59
N VAL A 480 1.74 43.13 6.68
CA VAL A 480 2.41 41.82 6.56
C VAL A 480 3.85 42.02 6.09
N GLN A 481 4.77 41.30 6.73
CA GLN A 481 6.21 41.38 6.44
C GLN A 481 6.65 40.36 5.38
N MET A 482 6.07 39.16 5.39
CA MET A 482 6.42 38.05 4.50
C MET A 482 5.53 38.06 3.26
N ILE A 483 5.88 38.87 2.26
CA ILE A 483 5.10 39.05 1.02
C ILE A 483 5.31 37.91 0.02
N ASP A 484 6.50 37.32 -0.02
CA ASP A 484 6.87 36.36 -1.08
C ASP A 484 6.93 34.91 -0.60
N GLU A 485 6.84 34.67 0.71
CA GLU A 485 7.05 33.33 1.30
C GLU A 485 5.74 32.54 1.41
N TYR A 486 5.28 31.96 0.29
CA TYR A 486 4.01 31.22 0.20
C TYR A 486 4.18 29.81 -0.42
N ASP A 487 5.38 29.26 -0.36
CA ASP A 487 5.76 28.03 -1.07
C ASP A 487 4.92 26.82 -0.64
N THR A 488 4.53 26.78 0.63
CA THR A 488 3.61 25.77 1.17
C THR A 488 2.29 25.69 0.38
N ILE A 489 1.72 26.83 -0.02
CA ILE A 489 0.48 26.87 -0.84
C ILE A 489 0.75 26.21 -2.19
N TYR A 490 1.81 26.66 -2.87
CA TYR A 490 2.20 26.16 -4.17
C TYR A 490 2.44 24.65 -4.18
N HIS A 491 3.25 24.14 -3.25
CA HIS A 491 3.57 22.71 -3.16
C HIS A 491 2.33 21.86 -2.90
N THR A 492 1.42 22.37 -2.08
CA THR A 492 0.20 21.69 -1.68
C THR A 492 -0.85 21.65 -2.80
N LEU A 493 -1.00 22.74 -3.56
CA LEU A 493 -1.97 22.82 -4.65
C LEU A 493 -1.46 22.21 -5.97
N ARG A 494 -0.14 22.01 -6.12
CA ARG A 494 0.47 21.49 -7.35
C ARG A 494 -0.21 20.21 -7.90
N PRO A 495 -0.50 19.16 -7.12
CA PRO A 495 -1.14 17.96 -7.68
C PRO A 495 -2.56 18.21 -8.23
N PHE A 496 -3.26 19.24 -7.74
CA PHE A 496 -4.63 19.55 -8.17
C PHE A 496 -4.69 20.16 -9.57
N TRP A 497 -3.59 20.76 -10.07
CA TRP A 497 -3.48 21.27 -11.44
C TRP A 497 -3.67 20.18 -12.51
N ALA A 498 -3.46 18.91 -12.16
CA ALA A 498 -3.70 17.78 -13.05
C ALA A 498 -5.17 17.34 -13.14
N LEU A 499 -6.04 17.86 -12.27
CA LEU A 499 -7.45 17.50 -12.24
C LEU A 499 -8.31 18.55 -12.94
N LYS A 500 -9.42 18.08 -13.54
CA LYS A 500 -10.44 18.99 -14.05
C LYS A 500 -11.13 19.71 -12.87
N PRO A 501 -11.47 21.01 -12.98
CA PRO A 501 -12.16 21.73 -11.92
C PRO A 501 -13.46 21.05 -11.43
N ALA A 502 -14.22 20.42 -12.33
CA ALA A 502 -15.43 19.68 -11.99
C ALA A 502 -15.15 18.46 -11.09
N THR A 503 -14.00 17.80 -11.26
CA THR A 503 -13.59 16.67 -10.42
C THR A 503 -13.29 17.12 -9.00
N ILE A 504 -12.62 18.27 -8.84
CA ILE A 504 -12.32 18.86 -7.52
C ILE A 504 -13.62 19.20 -6.78
N ARG A 505 -14.57 19.86 -7.47
CA ARG A 505 -15.89 20.18 -6.89
C ARG A 505 -16.69 18.94 -6.50
N SER A 506 -16.76 17.95 -7.39
CA SER A 506 -17.45 16.68 -7.10
C SER A 506 -16.85 15.94 -5.90
N ARG A 507 -15.52 15.89 -5.77
CA ARG A 507 -14.83 15.29 -4.62
C ARG A 507 -15.09 16.06 -3.33
N THR A 508 -15.15 17.39 -3.40
CA THR A 508 -15.51 18.22 -2.25
C THR A 508 -16.93 17.91 -1.77
N GLN A 509 -17.91 17.93 -2.68
CA GLN A 509 -19.31 17.63 -2.37
C GLN A 509 -19.50 16.22 -1.79
N GLU A 510 -18.81 15.21 -2.34
CA GLU A 510 -18.80 13.86 -1.77
C GLU A 510 -18.26 13.85 -0.33
N ALA A 511 -17.17 14.58 -0.08
CA ALA A 511 -16.51 14.59 1.21
C ALA A 511 -17.39 15.24 2.30
N ILE A 512 -17.91 16.45 2.05
CA ILE A 512 -18.73 17.18 3.02
C ILE A 512 -20.18 16.67 3.10
N GLY A 513 -20.66 16.00 2.05
CA GLY A 513 -22.01 15.44 1.97
C GLY A 513 -22.21 14.16 2.77
N HIS A 514 -21.15 13.50 3.23
CA HIS A 514 -21.23 12.30 4.05
C HIS A 514 -20.85 12.59 5.50
N THR A 515 -21.83 12.51 6.41
CA THR A 515 -21.67 12.93 7.82
C THR A 515 -20.55 12.20 8.57
N ASP A 516 -20.35 10.91 8.29
CA ASP A 516 -19.31 10.10 8.96
C ASP A 516 -17.87 10.42 8.50
N ASN A 517 -17.71 11.34 7.54
CA ASN A 517 -16.40 11.88 7.22
C ASN A 517 -15.92 12.92 8.24
N PHE A 518 -16.80 13.40 9.14
CA PHE A 518 -16.48 14.41 10.16
C PHE A 518 -15.76 15.64 9.56
N LEU A 519 -16.32 16.20 8.50
CA LEU A 519 -15.82 17.40 7.83
C LEU A 519 -16.80 18.55 8.01
N MET A 520 -16.27 19.76 8.22
CA MET A 520 -17.04 21.00 8.16
C MET A 520 -17.09 21.49 6.71
N GLY A 521 -18.28 21.77 6.21
CA GLY A 521 -18.48 22.35 4.88
C GLY A 521 -18.71 23.86 4.97
N LEU A 522 -18.04 24.62 4.10
CA LEU A 522 -18.26 26.06 3.92
C LEU A 522 -18.56 26.35 2.44
N LEU A 523 -19.72 26.96 2.18
CA LEU A 523 -20.14 27.36 0.84
C LEU A 523 -20.06 28.88 0.71
N ILE A 524 -19.21 29.34 -0.20
CA ILE A 524 -19.10 30.75 -0.58
C ILE A 524 -19.95 30.98 -1.83
N ARG A 525 -20.86 31.94 -1.77
CA ARG A 525 -21.68 32.37 -2.92
C ARG A 525 -21.79 33.88 -2.97
N ASP A 526 -21.64 34.44 -4.17
CA ASP A 526 -21.80 35.87 -4.46
C ASP A 526 -20.96 36.74 -3.49
N GLY A 527 -19.73 36.29 -3.20
CA GLY A 527 -18.81 36.98 -2.32
C GLY A 527 -19.20 36.96 -0.83
N THR A 528 -19.98 35.96 -0.38
CA THR A 528 -20.39 35.80 1.02
C THR A 528 -20.33 34.33 1.48
N ALA A 529 -20.00 34.09 2.75
CA ALA A 529 -20.12 32.77 3.38
C ALA A 529 -21.61 32.47 3.63
N LYS A 530 -22.28 31.83 2.68
CA LYS A 530 -23.73 31.62 2.75
C LYS A 530 -24.15 30.50 3.67
N TYR A 531 -23.33 29.47 3.77
CA TYR A 531 -23.68 28.26 4.51
C TYR A 531 -22.45 27.62 5.12
N VAL A 532 -22.57 27.26 6.40
CA VAL A 532 -21.57 26.53 7.17
C VAL A 532 -22.30 25.44 7.93
N GLU A 533 -21.83 24.21 7.83
CA GLU A 533 -22.46 23.04 8.46
C GLU A 533 -21.38 22.09 8.99
N ASN A 534 -21.74 21.35 10.04
CA ASN A 534 -20.86 20.43 10.79
C ASN A 534 -19.67 21.14 11.46
N GLY A 535 -18.86 20.38 12.20
CA GLY A 535 -17.76 20.92 12.99
C GLY A 535 -18.23 21.70 14.23
N GLN A 536 -17.27 22.09 15.05
CA GLN A 536 -17.52 22.76 16.33
C GLN A 536 -17.79 24.25 16.12
N ASP A 537 -18.67 24.87 16.91
CA ASP A 537 -19.10 26.28 16.72
C ASP A 537 -17.92 27.26 16.65
N TRP A 538 -16.91 27.08 17.50
CA TRP A 538 -15.73 27.94 17.49
C TRP A 538 -14.90 27.82 16.21
N LEU A 539 -14.86 26.63 15.59
CA LEU A 539 -14.15 26.41 14.32
C LEU A 539 -14.87 27.13 13.19
N GLN A 540 -16.21 27.03 13.15
CA GLN A 540 -17.03 27.75 12.19
C GLN A 540 -16.84 29.26 12.33
N GLN A 541 -16.95 29.79 13.55
CA GLN A 541 -16.76 31.22 13.84
C GLN A 541 -15.36 31.71 13.44
N ALA A 542 -14.33 30.93 13.73
CA ALA A 542 -12.96 31.27 13.38
C ALA A 542 -12.74 31.31 11.86
N VAL A 543 -13.16 30.26 11.13
CA VAL A 543 -12.97 30.21 9.67
C VAL A 543 -13.78 31.30 8.97
N VAL A 544 -15.03 31.56 9.39
CA VAL A 544 -15.84 32.66 8.84
C VAL A 544 -15.24 34.02 9.17
N GLY A 545 -14.77 34.22 10.40
CA GLY A 545 -14.11 35.46 10.82
C GLY A 545 -12.82 35.73 10.04
N MET A 546 -12.02 34.69 9.78
CA MET A 546 -10.79 34.81 8.99
C MET A 546 -11.03 35.30 7.55
N ILE A 547 -12.19 35.00 6.94
CA ILE A 547 -12.47 35.38 5.54
C ILE A 547 -13.32 36.64 5.38
N GLU A 548 -13.95 37.12 6.45
CA GLU A 548 -14.98 38.18 6.44
C GLU A 548 -14.56 39.42 5.62
N GLN A 549 -13.31 39.86 5.75
CA GLN A 549 -12.84 41.10 5.13
C GLN A 549 -12.52 40.98 3.63
N PHE A 550 -12.33 39.76 3.12
CA PHE A 550 -11.90 39.52 1.74
C PHE A 550 -12.81 38.57 0.95
N VAL A 551 -13.80 37.92 1.57
CA VAL A 551 -14.70 36.96 0.92
C VAL A 551 -15.38 37.52 -0.34
N LYS A 552 -15.62 38.83 -0.39
CA LYS A 552 -16.15 39.55 -1.57
C LYS A 552 -15.28 39.45 -2.83
N TYR A 553 -13.99 39.11 -2.70
CA TYR A 553 -13.05 38.95 -3.80
C TYR A 553 -12.89 37.50 -4.25
N LEU A 554 -13.52 36.55 -3.55
CA LEU A 554 -13.45 35.13 -3.87
C LEU A 554 -14.56 34.73 -4.85
N PRO A 555 -14.29 33.76 -5.75
CA PRO A 555 -15.34 33.16 -6.54
C PRO A 555 -16.21 32.22 -5.70
N ASP A 556 -17.29 31.73 -6.30
CA ASP A 556 -18.11 30.69 -5.70
C ASP A 556 -17.34 29.38 -5.56
N MET A 557 -17.31 28.84 -4.34
CA MET A 557 -16.58 27.62 -4.01
C MET A 557 -17.23 26.88 -2.84
N ASP A 558 -16.99 25.56 -2.81
CA ASP A 558 -17.31 24.69 -1.69
C ASP A 558 -15.98 24.26 -1.07
N LEU A 559 -15.86 24.34 0.26
CA LEU A 559 -14.62 24.05 0.98
C LEU A 559 -14.89 23.00 2.06
N ALA A 560 -13.98 22.03 2.17
CA ALA A 560 -14.07 20.92 3.11
C ALA A 560 -12.96 21.04 4.17
N PHE A 561 -13.32 21.33 5.42
CA PHE A 561 -12.38 21.48 6.53
C PHE A 561 -12.39 20.25 7.41
N ASN A 562 -11.20 19.71 7.67
CA ASN A 562 -10.98 18.63 8.62
C ASN A 562 -11.30 19.10 10.05
N THR A 563 -12.14 18.34 10.75
CA THR A 563 -12.49 18.61 12.16
C THR A 563 -11.70 17.74 13.14
N HIS A 564 -11.00 16.73 12.65
CA HIS A 564 -10.08 15.91 13.45
C HIS A 564 -8.71 16.58 13.56
N ASP A 565 -7.92 16.15 14.53
CA ASP A 565 -6.51 16.54 14.63
C ASP A 565 -5.72 15.90 13.48
N GLU A 566 -5.97 14.62 13.20
CA GLU A 566 -5.24 13.80 12.25
C GLU A 566 -5.55 14.15 10.77
N PRO A 567 -4.53 14.18 9.87
CA PRO A 567 -4.69 14.50 8.45
C PRO A 567 -5.43 13.39 7.68
N ARG A 568 -5.88 13.69 6.45
CA ARG A 568 -6.99 12.98 5.80
C ARG A 568 -6.69 12.41 4.41
N VAL A 569 -5.64 12.86 3.72
CA VAL A 569 -5.43 12.54 2.30
C VAL A 569 -4.04 11.95 2.08
N VAL A 570 -3.96 10.70 1.62
CA VAL A 570 -2.69 10.04 1.25
C VAL A 570 -2.82 9.40 -0.11
N VAL A 571 -2.28 10.05 -1.14
CA VAL A 571 -2.30 9.59 -2.52
C VAL A 571 -1.13 8.64 -2.78
N PRO A 572 -1.35 7.40 -3.23
CA PRO A 572 -0.27 6.47 -3.57
C PRO A 572 0.79 7.10 -4.49
N HIS A 573 2.07 6.76 -4.26
CA HIS A 573 3.21 7.39 -4.92
C HIS A 573 3.10 7.46 -6.44
N ASP A 574 2.69 6.37 -7.09
CA ASP A 574 2.60 6.30 -8.56
C ASP A 574 1.56 7.30 -9.10
N ASP A 575 0.42 7.41 -8.43
CA ASP A 575 -0.65 8.35 -8.79
C ASP A 575 -0.25 9.79 -8.47
N LEU A 576 0.36 10.03 -7.30
CA LEU A 576 0.85 11.35 -6.92
C LEU A 576 1.92 11.86 -7.90
N THR A 577 2.86 10.99 -8.29
CA THR A 577 3.91 11.30 -9.27
C THR A 577 3.30 11.64 -10.62
N ARG A 578 2.31 10.87 -11.09
CA ARG A 578 1.59 11.19 -12.32
C ARG A 578 0.85 12.53 -12.24
N LEU A 579 0.14 12.80 -11.14
CA LEU A 579 -0.56 14.07 -10.92
C LEU A 579 0.44 15.26 -10.94
N VAL A 580 1.56 15.13 -10.24
CA VAL A 580 2.60 16.17 -10.23
C VAL A 580 3.26 16.33 -11.60
N ALA A 581 3.55 15.24 -12.31
CA ALA A 581 4.13 15.28 -13.66
C ALA A 581 3.19 15.96 -14.64
N GLU A 582 1.90 15.61 -14.62
CA GLU A 582 0.89 16.22 -15.47
C GLU A 582 0.74 17.73 -15.19
N ALA A 583 0.70 18.12 -13.92
CA ALA A 583 0.69 19.52 -13.51
C ALA A 583 1.92 20.28 -14.02
N THR A 584 3.11 19.75 -13.75
CA THR A 584 4.39 20.45 -13.98
C THR A 584 4.86 20.44 -15.43
N ASN A 585 4.53 19.41 -16.20
CA ASN A 585 4.98 19.26 -17.59
C ASN A 585 3.94 19.77 -18.61
N HIS A 586 2.65 19.81 -18.25
CA HIS A 586 1.58 20.16 -19.18
C HIS A 586 0.81 21.41 -18.73
N PHE A 587 0.05 21.33 -17.63
CA PHE A 587 -0.94 22.37 -17.30
C PHE A 587 -0.31 23.69 -16.84
N MET A 588 0.66 23.65 -15.95
CA MET A 588 1.29 24.86 -15.41
C MET A 588 2.14 25.58 -16.46
N PRO A 589 3.00 24.90 -17.27
CA PRO A 589 3.69 25.56 -18.37
C PRO A 589 2.73 26.15 -19.41
N ALA A 590 1.62 25.47 -19.73
CA ALA A 590 0.61 26.00 -20.64
C ALA A 590 -0.04 27.28 -20.09
N ALA A 591 -0.36 27.32 -18.79
CA ALA A 591 -0.86 28.52 -18.13
C ALA A 591 0.16 29.66 -18.14
N PHE A 592 1.44 29.37 -17.91
CA PHE A 592 2.52 30.36 -17.91
C PHE A 592 2.86 30.90 -19.30
N ALA A 593 2.75 30.06 -20.33
CA ALA A 593 2.99 30.44 -21.72
C ALA A 593 1.85 31.26 -22.34
N ASN A 594 0.70 31.38 -21.66
CA ASN A 594 -0.41 32.19 -22.14
C ASN A 594 0.00 33.68 -22.18
N PRO A 595 0.08 34.31 -23.37
CA PRO A 595 0.53 35.71 -23.48
C PRO A 595 -0.50 36.70 -22.93
N ASN A 596 -1.78 36.31 -22.87
CA ASN A 596 -2.88 37.18 -22.46
C ASN A 596 -3.80 36.45 -21.46
N PRO A 597 -3.35 36.21 -20.22
CA PRO A 597 -4.19 35.59 -19.20
C PRO A 597 -5.37 36.50 -18.87
N ARG A 598 -6.55 35.91 -18.67
CA ARG A 598 -7.75 36.64 -18.26
C ARG A 598 -7.67 36.96 -16.77
N ASN A 599 -7.68 38.24 -16.41
CA ASN A 599 -7.75 38.70 -15.02
C ASN A 599 -9.20 38.67 -14.49
N ALA A 600 -9.84 37.50 -14.49
CA ALA A 600 -11.16 37.28 -13.90
C ALA A 600 -11.38 35.79 -13.65
N PHE A 601 -12.09 35.46 -12.56
CA PHE A 601 -12.56 34.10 -12.31
C PHE A 601 -13.64 33.67 -13.32
N SER A 602 -13.82 32.36 -13.48
CA SER A 602 -14.94 31.82 -14.25
C SER A 602 -16.28 32.18 -13.61
N ALA A 603 -17.34 32.29 -14.41
CA ALA A 603 -18.71 32.36 -13.90
C ALA A 603 -19.04 31.09 -13.08
N ARG A 604 -20.08 31.17 -12.23
CA ARG A 604 -20.56 30.05 -11.41
C ARG A 604 -20.74 28.80 -12.28
N PRO A 605 -20.02 27.69 -11.99
CA PRO A 605 -20.23 26.43 -12.66
C PRO A 605 -21.64 25.88 -12.43
N SER A 606 -22.23 25.22 -13.44
CA SER A 606 -23.59 24.67 -13.37
C SER A 606 -23.76 23.54 -12.33
N ASP A 607 -22.65 22.92 -11.93
CA ASP A 607 -22.57 21.88 -10.90
C ASP A 607 -22.43 22.42 -9.47
N LEU A 608 -22.32 23.74 -9.29
CA LEU A 608 -22.47 24.38 -7.98
C LEU A 608 -23.92 24.79 -7.73
N THR A 609 -24.49 24.33 -6.62
CA THR A 609 -25.85 24.68 -6.22
C THR A 609 -25.95 26.14 -5.79
N ILE A 610 -27.05 26.80 -6.18
CA ILE A 610 -27.43 28.11 -5.63
C ILE A 610 -27.97 27.97 -4.20
N GLY A 611 -28.52 26.79 -3.88
CA GLY A 611 -29.16 26.51 -2.60
C GLY A 611 -28.20 26.47 -1.41
N SER A 612 -28.74 26.73 -0.22
CA SER A 612 -28.03 26.81 1.06
C SER A 612 -27.96 25.46 1.78
N ARG A 613 -27.76 24.35 1.06
CA ARG A 613 -27.60 23.03 1.68
C ARG A 613 -26.52 22.22 0.98
N ILE A 614 -25.81 21.43 1.75
CA ILE A 614 -24.88 20.45 1.23
C ILE A 614 -25.69 19.24 0.74
N PRO A 615 -25.54 18.81 -0.53
CA PRO A 615 -26.17 17.58 -1.00
C PRO A 615 -25.64 16.37 -0.22
N GLU A 616 -26.55 15.53 0.27
CA GLU A 616 -26.17 14.31 0.99
C GLU A 616 -25.49 13.32 0.04
N ALA A 617 -24.34 12.79 0.47
CA ALA A 617 -23.62 11.72 -0.20
C ALA A 617 -23.87 10.39 0.54
N LYS A 618 -24.35 9.38 -0.20
CA LYS A 618 -24.70 8.06 0.36
C LYS A 618 -23.52 7.10 0.49
N THR A 619 -22.36 7.48 -0.05
CA THR A 619 -21.14 6.67 -0.07
C THR A 619 -19.94 7.55 0.18
N THR A 620 -18.90 6.99 0.79
CA THR A 620 -17.63 7.68 1.04
C THR A 620 -16.45 6.80 0.66
N ARG A 621 -15.34 7.45 0.24
CA ARG A 621 -14.04 6.81 -0.01
C ARG A 621 -13.07 6.92 1.16
N PHE A 622 -13.49 7.48 2.29
CA PHE A 622 -12.67 7.57 3.50
C PHE A 622 -12.71 6.25 4.26
N ASN A 623 -11.54 5.65 4.48
CA ASN A 623 -11.35 4.46 5.28
C ASN A 623 -11.08 4.85 6.74
N VAL A 624 -11.66 4.14 7.71
CA VAL A 624 -11.52 4.45 9.15
C VAL A 624 -10.56 3.46 9.83
N TYR A 625 -9.53 3.99 10.50
CA TYR A 625 -8.47 3.23 11.19
C TYR A 625 -8.23 3.71 12.64
N ALA A 626 -9.24 4.28 13.30
CA ALA A 626 -9.12 4.67 14.70
C ALA A 626 -8.57 3.52 15.56
N HIS A 627 -7.57 3.81 16.39
CA HIS A 627 -6.91 2.88 17.31
C HIS A 627 -6.24 1.66 16.63
N GLN A 628 -5.87 1.77 15.36
CA GLN A 628 -5.14 0.75 14.61
C GLN A 628 -3.78 1.27 14.13
N PRO A 629 -2.79 0.39 13.85
CA PRO A 629 -1.54 0.82 13.21
C PRO A 629 -1.77 1.40 11.82
N VAL A 630 -1.20 2.58 11.56
CA VAL A 630 -1.42 3.34 10.31
C VAL A 630 -0.15 3.66 9.55
N TRP A 631 1.00 3.05 9.90
CA TRP A 631 2.24 3.25 9.16
C TRP A 631 2.09 2.93 7.66
N ILE A 632 1.50 1.77 7.33
CA ILE A 632 1.30 1.34 5.94
C ILE A 632 0.43 2.32 5.14
N PRO A 633 -0.80 2.67 5.56
CA PRO A 633 -1.63 3.61 4.80
C PRO A 633 -1.04 5.03 4.79
N SER A 634 -0.21 5.43 5.77
CA SER A 634 0.37 6.76 5.82
C SER A 634 1.62 6.94 4.94
N ARG A 635 2.39 5.87 4.70
CA ARG A 635 3.61 5.93 3.87
C ARG A 635 3.35 5.73 2.37
N LEU A 636 2.10 5.66 1.93
CA LEU A 636 1.78 5.29 0.55
C LEU A 636 2.31 6.28 -0.49
N SER A 637 2.40 7.56 -0.14
CA SER A 637 2.95 8.62 -1.01
C SER A 637 4.47 8.59 -1.12
N CYS A 638 5.16 7.88 -0.21
CA CYS A 638 6.62 7.81 -0.21
C CYS A 638 7.15 7.05 -1.44
N PRO A 639 8.26 7.53 -2.04
CA PRO A 639 8.91 6.84 -3.16
C PRO A 639 9.26 5.39 -2.84
N PRO A 640 9.08 4.43 -3.77
CA PRO A 640 9.42 3.02 -3.55
C PRO A 640 10.88 2.76 -3.14
N ASP A 641 11.80 3.65 -3.51
CA ASP A 641 13.22 3.63 -3.18
C ASP A 641 13.56 4.35 -1.87
N SER A 642 12.59 4.99 -1.21
CA SER A 642 12.80 5.65 0.07
C SER A 642 13.01 4.63 1.21
N PRO A 643 13.76 5.01 2.27
CA PRO A 643 13.91 4.19 3.47
C PRO A 643 12.59 3.71 4.07
N ALA A 644 11.57 4.57 4.08
CA ALA A 644 10.24 4.23 4.57
C ALA A 644 9.55 3.13 3.75
N ARG A 645 9.94 2.89 2.50
CA ARG A 645 9.36 1.85 1.62
C ARG A 645 10.23 0.60 1.52
N ALA A 646 11.27 0.49 2.37
CA ALA A 646 12.08 -0.73 2.47
C ALA A 646 11.21 -1.98 2.68
N LEU A 647 11.55 -3.05 1.96
CA LEU A 647 10.84 -4.33 1.99
C LEU A 647 11.21 -5.17 3.21
N ASP A 648 12.45 -5.04 3.68
CA ASP A 648 12.94 -5.70 4.89
C ASP A 648 13.05 -4.66 6.00
N GLU A 649 12.21 -4.80 7.02
CA GLU A 649 12.15 -3.92 8.18
C GLU A 649 13.48 -3.90 8.97
N SER A 650 14.26 -5.00 8.91
CA SER A 650 15.56 -5.09 9.58
C SER A 650 16.66 -4.28 8.88
N ALA A 651 16.48 -3.99 7.59
CA ALA A 651 17.39 -3.16 6.77
C ALA A 651 16.93 -1.70 6.68
N ALA A 652 15.76 -1.35 7.23
CA ALA A 652 15.15 -0.03 7.14
C ALA A 652 15.68 0.92 8.23
N GLY A 653 16.89 1.46 8.03
CA GLY A 653 17.45 2.50 8.89
C GLY A 653 16.95 3.91 8.54
N ASP A 654 16.82 4.77 9.55
CA ASP A 654 16.54 6.20 9.33
C ASP A 654 17.70 6.86 8.60
N ASN A 655 17.41 7.66 7.57
CA ASN A 655 18.39 8.45 6.83
C ASN A 655 18.77 9.71 7.63
N LEU A 656 19.52 9.53 8.72
CA LEU A 656 19.95 10.62 9.60
C LEU A 656 20.91 11.59 8.88
N THR A 657 21.62 11.12 7.85
CA THR A 657 22.48 11.99 7.03
C THR A 657 21.69 13.17 6.44
N ALA A 658 20.41 12.98 6.13
CA ALA A 658 19.57 14.01 5.53
C ALA A 658 19.18 15.16 6.48
N TYR A 659 19.29 14.98 7.81
CA TYR A 659 18.78 15.96 8.76
C TYR A 659 19.51 16.11 10.10
N ALA A 660 20.41 15.19 10.47
CA ALA A 660 21.06 15.16 11.76
C ALA A 660 22.57 15.45 11.66
N LEU A 661 23.07 16.24 12.61
CA LEU A 661 24.47 16.63 12.74
C LEU A 661 25.04 16.13 14.08
N THR A 662 26.26 15.60 14.04
CA THR A 662 26.97 14.95 15.15
C THR A 662 26.30 13.67 15.66
N ASP A 663 27.01 12.91 16.49
CA ASP A 663 26.48 11.73 17.19
C ASP A 663 25.25 12.04 18.07
N LEU A 664 25.12 13.28 18.55
CA LEU A 664 23.97 13.75 19.33
C LEU A 664 22.72 13.90 18.47
N GLY A 665 22.88 14.20 17.18
CA GLY A 665 21.77 14.29 16.23
C GLY A 665 21.06 15.66 16.19
N PHE A 666 21.80 16.76 16.36
CA PHE A 666 21.25 18.12 16.19
C PHE A 666 20.58 18.26 14.82
N VAL A 667 19.34 18.73 14.80
CA VAL A 667 18.56 18.81 13.56
C VAL A 667 18.99 20.03 12.74
N TYR A 668 19.74 19.81 11.65
CA TYR A 668 20.18 20.89 10.75
C TYR A 668 19.18 21.16 9.61
N ASN A 669 18.36 20.16 9.25
CA ASN A 669 17.34 20.28 8.19
C ASN A 669 15.99 19.74 8.67
N THR A 670 15.12 20.66 9.11
CA THR A 670 13.79 20.31 9.64
C THR A 670 12.82 19.78 8.59
N THR A 671 12.99 20.19 7.32
CA THR A 671 12.18 19.67 6.21
C THR A 671 12.47 18.19 6.00
N ALA A 672 13.75 17.79 5.96
CA ALA A 672 14.13 16.39 5.84
C ALA A 672 13.82 15.57 7.11
N PHE A 673 13.94 16.16 8.30
CA PHE A 673 13.58 15.52 9.58
C PHE A 673 12.09 15.17 9.67
N SER A 674 11.21 16.10 9.29
CA SER A 674 9.76 15.90 9.26
C SER A 674 9.28 15.08 8.04
N ASP A 675 10.19 14.70 7.15
CA ASP A 675 9.89 13.79 6.05
C ASP A 675 9.88 12.34 6.53
N ILE A 676 8.68 11.76 6.64
CA ILE A 676 8.51 10.40 7.15
C ILE A 676 9.12 9.38 6.19
N CYS A 677 9.32 9.75 4.93
CA CYS A 677 9.95 8.89 3.94
C CYS A 677 11.43 8.62 4.24
N ASN A 678 12.07 9.49 5.02
CA ASN A 678 13.45 9.32 5.51
C ASN A 678 13.54 8.47 6.78
N SER A 679 12.43 8.27 7.51
CA SER A 679 12.47 7.80 8.90
C SER A 679 11.54 6.61 9.14
N PRO A 680 11.87 5.40 8.62
CA PRO A 680 11.10 4.18 8.87
C PRO A 680 10.90 3.86 10.36
N SER A 681 11.80 4.30 11.25
CA SER A 681 11.65 4.07 12.69
C SER A 681 10.37 4.68 13.27
N LEU A 682 9.80 5.71 12.63
CA LEU A 682 8.57 6.36 13.08
C LEU A 682 7.39 5.40 13.16
N ALA A 683 7.39 4.34 12.34
CA ALA A 683 6.41 3.25 12.39
C ALA A 683 6.19 2.69 13.80
N SER A 684 7.27 2.65 14.61
CA SER A 684 7.29 2.07 15.95
C SER A 684 7.72 3.05 17.03
N THR A 685 7.93 4.32 16.69
CA THR A 685 8.44 5.34 17.63
C THR A 685 7.57 6.60 17.71
N HIS A 686 6.54 6.71 16.87
CA HIS A 686 5.58 7.80 16.89
C HIS A 686 4.16 7.27 17.14
N GLY A 687 3.42 7.93 18.03
CA GLY A 687 2.13 7.42 18.49
C GLY A 687 1.03 7.49 17.42
N PHE A 688 1.06 8.52 16.56
CA PHE A 688 0.21 8.58 15.37
C PHE A 688 0.29 7.31 14.51
N PHE A 689 1.48 6.80 14.21
CA PHE A 689 1.64 5.60 13.37
C PHE A 689 1.38 4.30 14.12
N GLU A 690 1.71 4.28 15.42
CA GLU A 690 1.44 3.13 16.28
C GLU A 690 -0.05 2.88 16.35
N ARG A 691 -0.84 3.87 16.78
CA ARG A 691 -2.31 3.89 16.82
C ARG A 691 -2.79 5.34 17.00
N PRO A 692 -3.37 6.02 16.00
CA PRO A 692 -3.93 7.35 16.18
C PRO A 692 -5.24 7.29 16.95
N ASN A 693 -5.67 8.40 17.55
CA ASN A 693 -6.92 8.44 18.30
C ASN A 693 -8.13 8.44 17.35
N ALA A 694 -8.04 9.15 16.23
CA ALA A 694 -8.97 9.06 15.12
C ALA A 694 -8.18 9.09 13.79
N PHE A 695 -8.59 8.31 12.80
CA PHE A 695 -7.95 8.41 11.48
C PHE A 695 -8.91 7.94 10.41
N ASN A 696 -9.48 8.88 9.64
CA ASN A 696 -10.18 8.52 8.42
C ASN A 696 -9.42 9.12 7.25
N VAL A 697 -9.04 8.27 6.31
CA VAL A 697 -8.11 8.62 5.25
C VAL A 697 -8.67 8.22 3.90
N VAL A 698 -8.48 9.06 2.90
CA VAL A 698 -8.80 8.77 1.50
C VAL A 698 -7.51 8.61 0.69
N HIS A 699 -7.51 7.65 -0.24
CA HIS A 699 -6.36 7.35 -1.10
C HIS A 699 -6.43 7.95 -2.51
N ASP A 700 -7.39 8.86 -2.69
CA ASP A 700 -7.57 9.71 -3.86
C ASP A 700 -7.24 11.16 -3.50
N LEU A 701 -6.80 11.96 -4.46
CA LEU A 701 -6.56 13.40 -4.23
C LEU A 701 -7.86 14.16 -3.96
N PHE A 702 -8.21 14.40 -2.70
CA PHE A 702 -9.34 15.22 -2.26
C PHE A 702 -8.87 16.57 -1.71
N PRO A 703 -9.61 17.67 -1.96
CA PRO A 703 -9.26 19.01 -1.47
C PRO A 703 -9.73 19.21 -0.02
N ILE A 704 -9.07 18.53 0.94
CA ILE A 704 -9.40 18.65 2.37
C ILE A 704 -8.45 19.62 3.05
N PHE A 705 -9.00 20.64 3.71
CA PHE A 705 -8.26 21.65 4.46
C PHE A 705 -7.98 21.17 5.87
N SER A 706 -6.72 20.99 6.24
CA SER A 706 -6.29 20.52 7.56
C SER A 706 -5.35 21.52 8.23
N GLN A 707 -5.41 21.61 9.56
CA GLN A 707 -4.61 22.58 10.33
C GLN A 707 -3.12 22.21 10.34
N SER A 708 -2.81 20.92 10.21
CA SER A 708 -1.45 20.39 10.05
C SER A 708 -1.48 19.09 9.26
N LYS A 709 -0.32 18.65 8.76
CA LYS A 709 -0.16 17.37 8.08
C LYS A 709 1.25 16.81 8.20
N MET A 710 1.42 15.52 7.91
CA MET A 710 2.75 14.95 7.70
C MET A 710 3.16 15.06 6.23
N SER A 711 4.46 14.93 5.96
CA SER A 711 5.08 15.04 4.62
C SER A 711 4.43 14.18 3.53
N SER A 712 3.98 12.97 3.85
CA SER A 712 3.33 12.08 2.91
C SER A 712 1.87 12.42 2.61
N PHE A 713 1.27 13.40 3.29
CA PHE A 713 -0.16 13.74 3.15
C PHE A 713 -0.37 14.90 2.17
N GLN A 714 -1.49 14.85 1.44
CA GLN A 714 -1.87 15.83 0.41
C GLN A 714 -2.98 16.79 0.87
N ASP A 715 -3.29 16.79 2.17
CA ASP A 715 -4.16 17.79 2.78
C ASP A 715 -3.70 19.22 2.45
N ILE A 716 -4.67 20.12 2.29
CA ILE A 716 -4.44 21.54 2.09
C ILE A 716 -4.21 22.20 3.45
N VAL A 717 -2.95 22.52 3.77
CA VAL A 717 -2.64 23.17 5.05
C VAL A 717 -3.12 24.62 5.00
N TYR A 718 -3.80 25.05 6.06
CA TYR A 718 -4.28 26.44 6.20
C TYR A 718 -3.99 26.98 7.61
N PRO A 719 -4.05 28.31 7.81
CA PRO A 719 -3.75 28.90 9.11
C PRO A 719 -4.72 28.38 10.17
N SER A 720 -4.17 27.75 11.21
CA SER A 720 -4.97 27.01 12.19
C SER A 720 -5.97 27.92 12.92
N PRO A 721 -7.28 27.63 12.84
CA PRO A 721 -8.31 28.35 13.58
C PRO A 721 -8.10 28.29 15.10
N TRP A 722 -7.39 27.27 15.60
CA TRP A 722 -7.03 27.15 17.01
C TRP A 722 -6.26 28.36 17.53
N TYR A 723 -5.29 28.84 16.76
CA TYR A 723 -4.49 30.02 17.11
C TYR A 723 -5.26 31.32 16.88
N TRP A 724 -5.95 31.45 15.74
CA TRP A 724 -6.70 32.67 15.40
C TRP A 724 -7.83 32.96 16.41
N TYR A 725 -8.53 31.91 16.84
CA TYR A 725 -9.58 31.99 17.86
C TYR A 725 -9.02 32.22 19.28
N GLY A 726 -7.72 32.02 19.49
CA GLY A 726 -7.08 32.23 20.79
C GLY A 726 -7.40 31.15 21.82
N LYS A 727 -7.48 29.87 21.41
CA LYS A 727 -7.75 28.75 22.34
C LYS A 727 -6.70 28.58 23.44
N VAL A 728 -5.48 29.03 23.18
CA VAL A 728 -4.38 29.09 24.14
C VAL A 728 -3.91 30.55 24.18
N ASP A 729 -4.29 31.25 25.25
CA ASP A 729 -3.96 32.65 25.46
C ASP A 729 -2.56 32.86 26.06
N TYR A 730 -1.95 33.99 25.72
CA TYR A 730 -0.74 34.49 26.37
C TYR A 730 -1.06 35.82 27.04
N VAL A 731 -0.79 35.93 28.34
CA VAL A 731 -1.02 37.16 29.11
C VAL A 731 0.32 37.73 29.56
N GLU A 732 0.76 38.80 28.88
CA GLU A 732 2.08 39.40 29.09
C GLU A 732 2.36 39.83 30.55
N ARG A 733 1.35 40.29 31.29
CA ARG A 733 1.52 40.71 32.70
C ARG A 733 1.97 39.58 33.63
N ASN A 734 1.75 38.33 33.24
CA ASN A 734 2.14 37.15 34.01
C ASN A 734 3.53 36.64 33.63
N ASP A 735 4.15 37.22 32.59
CA ASP A 735 5.44 36.79 32.04
C ASP A 735 6.59 37.64 32.59
N ILE A 736 7.39 37.02 33.46
CA ILE A 736 8.50 37.66 34.16
C ILE A 736 9.72 37.92 33.23
N PRO A 737 10.55 38.94 33.53
CA PRO A 737 11.79 39.19 32.78
C PRO A 737 12.73 37.98 32.73
N TRP A 738 13.50 37.84 31.64
CA TRP A 738 14.39 36.69 31.39
C TRP A 738 15.34 36.37 32.56
N ASN A 739 15.92 37.41 33.17
CA ASN A 739 16.85 37.26 34.29
C ASN A 739 16.22 36.75 35.59
N GLN A 740 14.89 36.74 35.71
CA GLN A 740 14.16 36.22 36.87
C GLN A 740 13.56 34.83 36.62
N LYS A 741 13.68 34.31 35.39
CA LYS A 741 13.13 33.00 35.04
C LYS A 741 13.95 31.86 35.63
N ILE A 742 13.25 30.79 35.97
CA ILE A 742 13.81 29.52 36.42
C ILE A 742 14.67 28.94 35.29
N HIS A 743 15.93 28.62 35.60
CA HIS A 743 16.94 28.17 34.64
C HIS A 743 16.80 26.67 34.30
N SER A 744 15.59 26.22 33.99
CA SER A 744 15.27 24.81 33.71
C SER A 744 14.32 24.69 32.53
N MET A 745 14.36 23.55 31.84
CA MET A 745 13.40 23.20 30.80
C MET A 745 12.11 22.66 31.40
N LEU A 746 10.98 23.30 31.07
CA LEU A 746 9.67 22.86 31.50
C LEU A 746 8.91 22.16 30.36
N TRP A 747 8.32 21.02 30.71
CA TRP A 747 7.15 20.49 30.02
C TRP A 747 6.17 19.86 31.01
N ARG A 748 4.89 20.25 30.88
CA ARG A 748 3.74 19.56 31.45
C ARG A 748 2.74 19.28 30.36
N GLY A 749 2.21 18.07 30.34
CA GLY A 749 1.23 17.66 29.36
C GLY A 749 0.65 16.29 29.63
N SER A 750 -0.29 15.91 28.76
CA SER A 750 -0.89 14.59 28.76
C SER A 750 -0.19 13.64 27.79
N THR A 751 -0.51 12.35 27.90
CA THR A 751 -0.09 11.28 26.96
C THR A 751 -0.75 11.35 25.59
N THR A 752 -1.30 12.51 25.20
CA THR A 752 -1.91 12.64 23.86
C THR A 752 -0.87 12.46 22.76
N GLY A 753 -1.26 11.83 21.66
CA GLY A 753 -0.38 11.61 20.51
C GLY A 753 -0.26 10.17 20.05
N GLY A 754 -1.04 9.28 20.66
CA GLY A 754 -1.34 7.93 20.19
C GLY A 754 -2.24 7.24 21.20
N PHE A 755 -3.13 6.37 20.74
CA PHE A 755 -3.96 5.54 21.59
C PHE A 755 -3.19 4.30 22.07
N SER A 756 -2.92 4.18 23.36
CA SER A 756 -2.18 3.02 23.88
C SER A 756 -3.06 1.80 24.10
N ARG A 757 -2.65 0.67 23.51
CA ARG A 757 -3.22 -0.65 23.76
C ARG A 757 -2.11 -1.69 23.87
N ASN A 758 -2.25 -2.64 24.80
CA ASN A 758 -1.32 -3.77 24.99
C ASN A 758 0.14 -3.32 25.16
N GLY A 759 0.39 -2.31 26.00
CA GLY A 759 1.70 -1.75 26.27
C GLY A 759 2.27 -0.85 25.18
N GLY A 760 1.43 -0.38 24.24
CA GLY A 760 1.84 0.44 23.10
C GLY A 760 2.50 1.76 23.47
N TRP A 761 2.14 2.35 24.61
CA TRP A 761 2.68 3.61 25.11
C TRP A 761 4.21 3.65 25.20
N ARG A 762 4.87 2.51 25.38
CA ARG A 762 6.34 2.42 25.44
C ARG A 762 7.03 2.85 24.13
N ARG A 763 6.27 2.85 23.04
CA ARG A 763 6.69 3.20 21.68
C ARG A 763 6.28 4.61 21.25
N GLN A 764 5.49 5.33 22.05
CA GLN A 764 4.94 6.61 21.64
C GLN A 764 5.92 7.75 21.95
N HIS A 765 6.02 8.72 21.04
CA HIS A 765 7.03 9.77 21.04
C HIS A 765 7.12 10.59 22.34
N ARG A 766 5.99 11.03 22.92
CA ARG A 766 6.01 11.78 24.20
C ARG A 766 6.55 10.94 25.35
N GLN A 767 6.11 9.69 25.44
CA GLN A 767 6.55 8.74 26.45
C GLN A 767 8.04 8.44 26.32
N LYS A 768 8.54 8.29 25.09
CA LYS A 768 9.97 8.11 24.82
C LYS A 768 10.78 9.34 25.24
N MET A 769 10.34 10.54 24.89
CA MET A 769 11.01 11.79 25.28
C MET A 769 11.03 11.98 26.80
N VAL A 770 9.87 11.88 27.47
CA VAL A 770 9.78 12.00 28.93
C VAL A 770 10.63 10.93 29.63
N LYS A 771 10.58 9.67 29.17
CA LYS A 771 11.43 8.60 29.70
C LYS A 771 12.92 8.91 29.51
N GLY A 772 13.33 9.31 28.31
CA GLY A 772 14.74 9.54 27.97
C GLY A 772 15.34 10.71 28.75
N LEU A 773 14.59 11.80 28.92
CA LEU A 773 15.05 12.97 29.67
C LEU A 773 15.16 12.71 31.18
N ASN A 774 14.37 11.79 31.72
CA ASN A 774 14.37 11.43 33.15
C ASN A 774 15.13 10.13 33.47
N ALA A 775 15.83 9.54 32.49
CA ALA A 775 16.55 8.29 32.71
C ALA A 775 17.73 8.48 33.68
N LEU A 776 18.01 7.47 34.51
CA LEU A 776 19.18 7.43 35.42
C LEU A 776 20.44 6.91 34.72
N ASP A 777 20.52 7.07 33.39
CA ASP A 777 21.62 6.60 32.56
C ASP A 777 22.68 7.68 32.34
N ASN A 778 23.66 7.36 31.48
CA ASN A 778 24.64 8.33 31.04
C ASN A 778 24.15 9.06 29.79
N ALA A 779 24.50 10.34 29.68
CA ALA A 779 24.26 11.17 28.52
C ALA A 779 25.59 11.59 27.87
N LYS A 780 25.54 11.93 26.58
CA LYS A 780 26.64 12.60 25.89
C LYS A 780 26.41 14.11 25.94
N VAL A 781 27.46 14.87 26.20
CA VAL A 781 27.49 16.33 26.20
C VAL A 781 28.75 16.82 25.50
N LEU A 782 28.83 18.10 25.17
CA LEU A 782 30.04 18.73 24.62
C LEU A 782 30.71 19.59 25.69
N GLU A 783 32.01 19.42 25.90
CA GLU A 783 32.81 20.18 26.86
C GLU A 783 33.92 20.94 26.13
N ASN A 784 34.15 22.19 26.54
CA ASN A 784 35.30 22.97 26.08
C ASN A 784 36.53 22.60 26.93
N VAL A 785 37.42 21.76 26.39
CA VAL A 785 38.57 21.23 27.14
C VAL A 785 39.65 22.29 27.44
N HIS A 786 39.63 23.43 26.75
CA HIS A 786 40.55 24.54 27.03
C HIS A 786 40.04 25.49 28.12
N LYS A 787 38.88 25.20 28.73
CA LYS A 787 38.32 25.97 29.86
C LYS A 787 38.80 25.46 31.23
N ASP A 788 39.59 24.39 31.25
CA ASP A 788 40.21 23.85 32.46
C ASP A 788 41.28 24.80 33.04
N PRO A 789 41.46 24.87 34.38
CA PRO A 789 42.30 25.87 35.07
C PRO A 789 43.81 25.84 34.76
N GLY A 790 44.26 24.98 33.83
CA GLY A 790 45.62 24.90 33.35
C GLY A 790 45.87 25.57 31.99
N HIS A 791 44.88 26.21 31.37
CA HIS A 791 45.00 26.91 30.08
C HIS A 791 44.77 28.42 30.23
N ASP A 792 45.57 29.22 29.54
CA ASP A 792 45.51 30.69 29.60
C ASP A 792 44.16 31.24 29.10
N GLU A 793 43.66 32.29 29.77
CA GLU A 793 42.54 33.10 29.31
C GLU A 793 42.86 33.67 27.90
N GLY A 794 42.12 33.23 26.88
CA GLY A 794 42.33 33.61 25.48
C GLY A 794 42.64 32.45 24.53
N THR A 795 42.80 31.23 25.05
CA THR A 795 42.95 30.02 24.21
C THR A 795 41.66 29.76 23.42
N THR A 796 41.77 29.49 22.12
CA THR A 796 40.61 29.18 21.26
C THR A 796 39.84 27.98 21.82
N PRO A 797 38.49 28.02 21.94
CA PRO A 797 37.71 26.89 22.44
C PRO A 797 38.01 25.59 21.68
N LEU A 798 37.92 24.46 22.38
CA LEU A 798 37.99 23.14 21.77
C LEU A 798 36.90 22.23 22.35
N TRP A 799 35.84 22.03 21.57
CA TRP A 799 34.67 21.24 21.95
C TRP A 799 34.89 19.77 21.68
N GLN A 800 34.74 18.94 22.71
CA GLN A 800 34.86 17.49 22.62
C GLN A 800 33.69 16.81 23.34
N GLN A 801 33.29 15.65 22.82
CA GLN A 801 32.21 14.88 23.44
C GLN A 801 32.68 14.22 24.73
N LYS A 802 31.88 14.38 25.79
CA LYS A 802 32.08 13.77 27.10
C LYS A 802 30.83 13.01 27.52
N THR A 803 31.04 11.88 28.18
CA THR A 803 29.96 11.13 28.81
C THR A 803 29.79 11.59 30.24
N VAL A 804 28.57 11.97 30.61
CA VAL A 804 28.20 12.46 31.95
C VAL A 804 27.01 11.66 32.49
N LYS A 805 26.78 11.69 33.80
CA LYS A 805 25.55 11.12 34.37
C LYS A 805 24.42 12.09 34.12
N ARG A 806 23.28 11.60 33.61
CA ARG A 806 22.11 12.45 33.37
C ARG A 806 21.55 13.05 34.67
N GLU A 807 21.66 12.29 35.76
CA GLU A 807 21.24 12.72 37.11
C GLU A 807 21.92 14.02 37.57
N ASP A 808 23.16 14.28 37.15
CA ASP A 808 23.91 15.50 37.50
C ASP A 808 23.23 16.77 36.94
N PHE A 809 22.32 16.62 35.97
CA PHE A 809 21.59 17.70 35.30
C PHE A 809 20.09 17.71 35.59
N LYS A 810 19.62 16.97 36.61
CA LYS A 810 18.19 16.92 36.95
C LYS A 810 17.57 18.29 37.28
N GLU A 811 18.38 19.23 37.77
CA GLU A 811 17.88 20.58 38.13
C GLU A 811 17.54 21.45 36.91
N VAL A 812 18.13 21.16 35.75
CA VAL A 812 17.88 21.90 34.50
C VAL A 812 16.84 21.21 33.60
N MET A 813 16.27 20.08 34.03
CA MET A 813 15.27 19.30 33.30
C MET A 813 14.03 19.02 34.15
N ASP A 814 12.92 19.63 33.79
CA ASP A 814 11.63 19.47 34.46
C ASP A 814 10.52 19.10 33.45
N VAL A 815 10.57 17.84 32.98
CA VAL A 815 9.73 17.33 31.89
C VAL A 815 8.94 16.12 32.37
N HIS A 816 7.65 16.30 32.65
CA HIS A 816 6.81 15.26 33.25
C HIS A 816 5.38 15.26 32.70
N PHE A 817 4.75 14.08 32.75
CA PHE A 817 3.30 13.99 32.54
C PHE A 817 2.55 14.55 33.75
N SER A 818 1.51 15.31 33.46
CA SER A 818 0.52 15.76 34.46
C SER A 818 -0.82 15.02 34.33
N HIS A 819 -1.05 14.33 33.22
CA HIS A 819 -2.27 13.56 32.98
C HIS A 819 -2.00 12.36 32.07
N ILE A 820 -2.72 11.27 32.29
CA ILE A 820 -2.68 10.06 31.45
C ILE A 820 -4.08 9.85 30.86
N GLY A 821 -4.15 9.71 29.53
CA GLY A 821 -5.36 9.43 28.77
C GLY A 821 -5.07 8.80 27.41
N GLN A 822 -6.11 8.57 26.60
CA GLN A 822 -6.03 7.88 25.30
C GLN A 822 -5.36 6.49 25.41
N CYS A 823 -5.87 5.66 26.31
CA CYS A 823 -5.34 4.32 26.53
C CYS A 823 -6.43 3.36 26.99
N ASP A 824 -6.25 2.07 26.75
CA ASP A 824 -7.03 1.05 27.44
C ASP A 824 -6.74 1.12 28.97
N PRO A 825 -7.70 0.77 29.85
CA PRO A 825 -7.55 0.97 31.30
C PRO A 825 -6.24 0.43 31.89
N GLY A 826 -5.84 -0.79 31.53
CA GLY A 826 -4.60 -1.40 32.03
C GLY A 826 -3.32 -0.68 31.58
N ASP A 827 -3.31 -0.12 30.37
CA ASP A 827 -2.19 0.69 29.88
C ASP A 827 -2.16 2.07 30.55
N CYS A 828 -3.32 2.64 30.87
CA CYS A 828 -3.40 3.88 31.63
C CYS A 828 -2.83 3.69 33.04
N ASP A 829 -3.20 2.61 33.73
CA ASP A 829 -2.73 2.34 35.09
C ASP A 829 -1.22 2.04 35.11
N ALA A 830 -0.72 1.26 34.15
CA ALA A 830 0.71 1.01 33.99
C ALA A 830 1.52 2.30 33.73
N GLN A 831 0.97 3.24 32.95
CA GLN A 831 1.63 4.53 32.71
C GLN A 831 1.65 5.42 33.95
N LYS A 832 0.55 5.46 34.74
CA LYS A 832 0.51 6.22 36.00
C LYS A 832 1.58 5.72 36.97
N GLU A 833 1.71 4.40 37.10
CA GLU A 833 2.73 3.78 37.95
C GLU A 833 4.15 4.04 37.45
N TYR A 834 4.38 3.92 36.13
CA TYR A 834 5.72 4.07 35.56
C TYR A 834 6.25 5.51 35.59
N PHE A 835 5.43 6.50 35.23
CA PHE A 835 5.91 7.87 35.03
C PHE A 835 5.89 8.75 36.27
N GLY A 836 5.11 8.42 37.31
CA GLY A 836 4.93 9.27 38.49
C GLY A 836 4.36 10.65 38.12
N LEU A 837 3.04 10.79 38.11
CA LEU A 837 2.40 12.04 37.69
C LEU A 837 2.75 13.20 38.59
N THR A 838 3.01 14.34 37.97
CA THR A 838 3.23 15.62 38.65
C THR A 838 1.99 16.50 38.53
N GLU A 839 1.84 17.46 39.43
CA GLU A 839 0.74 18.42 39.31
C GLU A 839 0.84 19.21 38.00
N GLY A 840 -0.32 19.49 37.40
CA GLY A 840 -0.40 20.34 36.22
C GLY A 840 0.04 21.76 36.56
N VAL A 841 0.89 22.34 35.71
CA VAL A 841 1.22 23.77 35.80
C VAL A 841 0.15 24.54 35.03
N ALA A 842 -0.41 25.60 35.62
CA ALA A 842 -1.35 26.46 34.92
C ALA A 842 -0.66 27.08 33.70
N GLN A 843 -1.39 27.26 32.59
CA GLN A 843 -0.81 27.75 31.34
C GLN A 843 0.01 29.04 31.52
N GLN A 844 -0.55 30.01 32.26
CA GLN A 844 0.11 31.29 32.50
C GLN A 844 1.33 31.22 33.42
N ASP A 845 1.50 30.12 34.17
CA ASP A 845 2.67 29.93 35.01
C ASP A 845 3.86 29.38 34.23
N HIS A 846 3.64 28.76 33.06
CA HIS A 846 4.72 28.20 32.23
C HIS A 846 5.78 29.26 31.89
N TRP A 847 5.40 30.53 31.77
CA TRP A 847 6.30 31.64 31.44
C TRP A 847 7.38 31.88 32.51
N LYS A 848 7.30 31.26 33.70
CA LYS A 848 8.33 31.39 34.73
C LYS A 848 9.64 30.65 34.39
N TRP A 849 9.64 29.75 33.40
CA TRP A 849 10.82 28.96 33.02
C TRP A 849 11.51 29.53 31.79
N LYS A 850 12.85 29.42 31.72
CA LYS A 850 13.65 29.90 30.59
C LYS A 850 13.45 29.08 29.32
N TYR A 851 13.28 27.77 29.45
CA TYR A 851 13.22 26.86 28.30
C TYR A 851 11.86 26.14 28.29
N LEU A 852 11.12 26.23 27.19
CA LEU A 852 9.82 25.60 27.04
C LEU A 852 9.86 24.57 25.93
N LEU A 853 9.52 23.32 26.25
CA LEU A 853 9.45 22.25 25.26
C LEU A 853 8.04 22.22 24.63
N ASP A 854 7.96 22.26 23.31
CA ASP A 854 6.75 22.05 22.51
C ASP A 854 6.87 20.70 21.80
N MET A 855 5.86 19.84 21.95
CA MET A 855 5.83 18.50 21.38
C MET A 855 4.50 18.23 20.70
N ASP A 856 4.56 17.62 19.52
CA ASP A 856 3.36 17.10 18.84
C ASP A 856 2.50 16.24 19.78
N GLY A 857 1.20 16.29 19.57
CA GLY A 857 0.20 15.44 20.21
C GLY A 857 -0.40 14.48 19.19
N ASN A 858 -1.73 14.43 19.08
CA ASN A 858 -2.39 13.70 17.99
C ASN A 858 -1.98 14.28 16.62
N ALA A 859 -1.75 15.60 16.61
CA ALA A 859 -1.20 16.38 15.51
C ALA A 859 -0.27 17.48 16.07
N PHE A 860 -0.24 18.66 15.46
CA PHE A 860 0.50 19.81 15.98
C PHE A 860 0.12 20.21 17.43
N SER A 861 1.04 20.88 18.12
CA SER A 861 0.80 21.43 19.46
C SER A 861 0.17 22.83 19.40
N GLY A 862 -1.07 22.95 19.85
CA GLY A 862 -1.77 24.23 19.98
C GLY A 862 -1.16 25.23 20.98
N ARG A 863 -0.06 24.89 21.68
CA ARG A 863 0.63 25.77 22.64
C ARG A 863 1.75 26.60 22.04
N PHE A 864 2.26 26.20 20.88
CA PHE A 864 3.48 26.74 20.29
C PHE A 864 3.50 28.28 20.21
N TYR A 865 2.38 28.91 19.84
CA TYR A 865 2.32 30.36 19.68
C TYR A 865 2.36 31.11 21.00
N ALA A 866 1.71 30.60 22.05
CA ALA A 866 1.80 31.19 23.38
C ALA A 866 3.24 31.07 23.92
N PHE A 867 3.92 29.98 23.58
CA PHE A 867 5.31 29.75 23.97
C PHE A 867 6.24 30.74 23.27
N LEU A 868 6.10 30.93 21.95
CA LEU A 868 6.87 31.92 21.20
C LEU A 868 6.61 33.35 21.69
N LYS A 869 5.37 33.70 22.06
CA LYS A 869 5.03 35.03 22.58
C LYS A 869 5.61 35.30 23.97
N SER A 870 5.95 34.25 24.71
CA SER A 870 6.61 34.39 26.01
C SER A 870 8.06 34.86 25.87
N LYS A 871 8.63 35.38 26.95
CA LYS A 871 10.05 35.74 27.03
C LYS A 871 10.96 34.51 27.18
N SER A 872 10.48 33.30 26.87
CA SER A 872 11.22 32.04 27.06
C SER A 872 11.70 31.48 25.73
N LEU A 873 12.80 30.72 25.75
CA LEU A 873 13.31 30.03 24.56
C LEU A 873 12.51 28.75 24.32
N VAL A 874 11.95 28.61 23.11
CA VAL A 874 11.14 27.46 22.74
C VAL A 874 11.99 26.38 22.08
N PHE A 875 11.81 25.14 22.53
CA PHE A 875 12.36 23.94 21.91
C PHE A 875 11.21 23.17 21.27
N LYS A 876 11.28 22.87 19.98
CA LYS A 876 10.17 22.24 19.25
C LYS A 876 10.56 20.86 18.73
N MET A 877 9.83 19.83 19.15
CA MET A 877 9.90 18.47 18.64
C MET A 877 8.62 18.17 17.85
N ALA A 878 8.66 18.36 16.53
CA ALA A 878 7.48 18.22 15.67
C ALA A 878 7.79 17.58 14.31
N VAL A 879 6.96 16.61 13.92
CA VAL A 879 6.89 16.00 12.58
C VAL A 879 5.72 16.57 11.79
N PHE A 880 4.66 17.00 12.47
CA PHE A 880 3.54 17.67 11.82
C PHE A 880 3.99 19.05 11.30
N ARG A 881 3.70 19.31 10.03
CA ARG A 881 3.95 20.57 9.35
C ARG A 881 2.72 21.45 9.40
N GLU A 882 2.96 22.73 9.63
CA GLU A 882 1.94 23.78 9.74
C GLU A 882 2.18 24.89 8.71
N TRP A 883 1.20 25.76 8.51
CA TRP A 883 1.21 26.80 7.48
C TRP A 883 2.39 27.79 7.59
N HIS A 884 2.89 28.03 8.81
CA HIS A 884 3.93 29.03 9.11
C HIS A 884 5.36 28.50 8.88
N GLN A 885 5.55 27.31 8.32
CA GLN A 885 6.88 26.71 8.13
C GLN A 885 7.82 27.56 7.25
N ASP A 886 7.25 28.37 6.35
CA ASP A 886 8.02 29.28 5.49
C ASP A 886 8.35 30.60 6.22
N TRP A 887 7.64 30.90 7.32
CA TRP A 887 7.67 32.18 8.03
C TRP A 887 8.46 32.10 9.34
N LEU A 888 8.64 30.91 9.90
CA LEU A 888 9.47 30.67 11.07
C LEU A 888 10.69 29.82 10.68
N ARG A 889 11.89 30.23 11.11
CA ARG A 889 13.12 29.49 10.89
C ARG A 889 13.64 28.82 12.18
N PRO A 890 13.89 27.51 12.15
CA PRO A 890 14.63 26.83 13.22
C PRO A 890 16.00 27.46 13.40
N TRP A 891 16.54 27.40 14.63
CA TRP A 891 17.79 28.05 15.03
C TRP A 891 17.81 29.58 14.95
N VAL A 892 16.70 30.23 14.55
CA VAL A 892 16.50 31.68 14.67
C VAL A 892 15.37 32.00 15.64
N HIS A 893 14.21 31.35 15.47
CA HIS A 893 13.03 31.64 16.29
C HIS A 893 12.74 30.58 17.36
N TYR A 894 13.28 29.38 17.20
CA TYR A 894 13.14 28.26 18.14
C TYR A 894 14.25 27.23 17.91
N VAL A 895 14.48 26.36 18.89
CA VAL A 895 15.46 25.26 18.82
C VAL A 895 14.74 23.98 18.37
N PRO A 896 15.05 23.40 17.21
CA PRO A 896 14.45 22.13 16.79
C PRO A 896 15.06 20.95 17.57
N LEU A 897 14.22 20.02 18.00
CA LEU A 897 14.61 18.75 18.62
C LEU A 897 14.15 17.56 17.77
N SER A 898 14.97 16.53 17.76
CA SER A 898 14.72 15.23 17.17
C SER A 898 13.77 14.40 18.05
N LEU A 899 13.14 13.38 17.46
CA LEU A 899 12.33 12.40 18.21
C LEU A 899 13.17 11.43 19.06
N ARG A 900 14.49 11.39 18.87
CA ARG A 900 15.40 10.63 19.72
C ARG A 900 15.64 11.36 21.04
N GLY A 901 15.77 12.69 20.97
CA GLY A 901 16.00 13.55 22.13
C GLY A 901 17.40 13.41 22.75
N ASP A 902 18.34 12.74 22.07
CA ASP A 902 19.71 12.56 22.56
C ASP A 902 20.44 13.91 22.69
N GLU A 903 20.11 14.86 21.81
CA GLU A 903 20.66 16.21 21.80
C GLU A 903 20.00 17.17 22.81
N ALA A 904 18.83 16.81 23.37
CA ALA A 904 18.04 17.74 24.18
C ALA A 904 18.75 18.15 25.47
N LEU A 905 19.43 17.21 26.14
CA LEU A 905 20.24 17.54 27.32
C LEU A 905 21.38 18.48 26.97
N GLU A 906 22.14 18.17 25.91
CA GLU A 906 23.25 19.01 25.51
C GLU A 906 22.79 20.42 25.13
N ALA A 907 21.67 20.54 24.42
CA ALA A 907 21.15 21.86 24.05
C ALA A 907 20.82 22.69 25.30
N VAL A 908 20.08 22.13 26.26
CA VAL A 908 19.75 22.85 27.51
C VAL A 908 21.00 23.13 28.33
N ARG A 909 21.93 22.17 28.46
CA ARG A 909 23.20 22.34 29.17
C ARG A 909 24.02 23.47 28.56
N TYR A 910 24.16 23.51 27.23
CA TYR A 910 24.88 24.57 26.53
C TYR A 910 24.25 25.94 26.81
N PHE A 911 22.93 26.07 26.60
CA PHE A 911 22.21 27.34 26.81
C PHE A 911 22.16 27.78 28.28
N SER A 912 22.26 26.87 29.24
CA SER A 912 22.19 27.17 30.68
C SER A 912 23.55 27.30 31.37
N GLY A 913 24.57 26.61 30.89
CA GLY A 913 25.86 26.45 31.55
C GLY A 913 27.00 27.28 30.95
N GLU A 914 27.02 27.46 29.63
CA GLU A 914 28.11 28.15 28.93
C GLU A 914 27.78 29.64 28.76
N GLU A 915 28.76 30.52 28.89
CA GLU A 915 28.52 31.98 28.86
C GLU A 915 28.05 32.44 27.48
N GLU A 916 28.70 31.94 26.43
CA GLU A 916 28.28 32.11 25.04
C GLU A 916 26.89 31.53 24.79
N GLY A 917 26.56 30.38 25.40
CA GLY A 917 25.27 29.73 25.30
C GLY A 917 24.16 30.52 25.99
N LYS A 918 24.40 31.04 27.20
CA LYS A 918 23.44 31.87 27.96
C LYS A 918 23.05 33.13 27.19
N ALA A 919 24.05 33.84 26.65
CA ALA A 919 23.83 35.02 25.84
C ALA A 919 23.05 34.68 24.56
N LEU A 920 23.38 33.55 23.92
CA LEU A 920 22.67 33.06 22.75
C LEU A 920 21.21 32.71 23.05
N ALA A 921 20.93 32.08 24.19
CA ALA A 921 19.59 31.65 24.56
C ALA A 921 18.63 32.82 24.77
N GLU A 922 19.08 33.88 25.46
CA GLU A 922 18.31 35.11 25.66
C GLU A 922 18.01 35.81 24.33
N ARG A 923 19.02 35.85 23.45
CA ARG A 923 18.91 36.43 22.12
C ARG A 923 17.88 35.68 21.26
N LEU A 924 17.96 34.35 21.22
CA LEU A 924 17.02 33.51 20.47
C LEU A 924 15.59 33.62 21.02
N ALA A 925 15.42 33.64 22.36
CA ALA A 925 14.11 33.85 22.97
C ALA A 925 13.50 35.19 22.56
N SER A 926 14.32 36.25 22.56
CA SER A 926 13.91 37.59 22.17
C SER A 926 13.58 37.68 20.67
N GLN A 927 14.42 37.11 19.80
CA GLN A 927 14.21 37.06 18.35
C GLN A 927 12.94 36.28 17.99
N GLY A 928 12.75 35.10 18.58
CA GLY A 928 11.55 34.28 18.37
C GLY A 928 10.28 35.03 18.78
N ARG A 929 10.30 35.68 19.94
CA ARG A 929 9.18 36.50 20.44
C ARG A 929 8.87 37.69 19.56
N GLU A 930 9.87 38.48 19.22
CA GLU A 930 9.71 39.68 18.41
C GLU A 930 9.21 39.35 17.01
N HIS A 931 9.74 38.29 16.39
CA HIS A 931 9.32 37.86 15.07
C HIS A 931 7.90 37.28 15.10
N ALA A 932 7.58 36.40 16.05
CA ALA A 932 6.23 35.87 16.22
C ALA A 932 5.19 36.98 16.42
N GLY A 933 5.53 38.04 17.17
CA GLY A 933 4.66 39.21 17.36
C GLY A 933 4.41 40.02 16.08
N ARG A 934 5.26 39.86 15.05
CA ARG A 934 5.18 40.59 13.78
C ARG A 934 4.55 39.78 12.63
N VAL A 935 4.65 38.45 12.66
CA VAL A 935 4.22 37.61 11.52
C VAL A 935 3.19 36.53 11.85
N LEU A 936 2.81 36.38 13.13
CA LEU A 936 1.80 35.41 13.56
C LEU A 936 0.57 36.09 14.19
N ARG A 937 0.25 37.31 13.75
CA ARG A 937 -0.94 38.06 14.18
C ARG A 937 -2.17 37.58 13.42
N ASN A 938 -3.37 37.86 13.92
CA ASN A 938 -4.59 37.44 13.22
C ASN A 938 -4.67 38.04 11.81
N GLU A 939 -4.12 39.24 11.61
CA GLU A 939 -3.97 39.88 10.31
C GLU A 939 -3.13 39.05 9.33
N ASP A 940 -2.08 38.41 9.81
CA ASP A 940 -1.18 37.57 9.01
C ASP A 940 -1.90 36.28 8.57
N PHE A 941 -2.72 35.70 9.45
CA PHE A 941 -3.57 34.54 9.13
C PHE A 941 -4.57 34.87 8.04
N GLU A 942 -5.27 35.99 8.16
CA GLU A 942 -6.25 36.46 7.18
C GLU A 942 -5.58 36.66 5.81
N VAL A 943 -4.42 37.30 5.76
CA VAL A 943 -3.69 37.57 4.52
C VAL A 943 -3.19 36.28 3.88
N TRP A 944 -2.67 35.34 4.68
CA TRP A 944 -2.21 34.06 4.17
C TRP A 944 -3.36 33.22 3.65
N PHE A 945 -4.48 33.19 4.37
CA PHE A 945 -5.66 32.45 3.94
C PHE A 945 -6.33 33.08 2.72
N PHE A 946 -6.33 34.40 2.61
CA PHE A 946 -6.76 35.09 1.39
C PHE A 946 -5.92 34.63 0.21
N ARG A 947 -4.60 34.53 0.37
CA ARG A 947 -3.75 34.04 -0.70
C ARG A 947 -4.10 32.61 -1.11
N LEU A 948 -4.25 31.72 -0.13
CA LEU A 948 -4.60 30.32 -0.39
C LEU A 948 -5.92 30.17 -1.15
N LEU A 949 -6.95 30.95 -0.82
CA LEU A 949 -8.27 30.83 -1.45
C LEU A 949 -8.36 31.50 -2.84
N LEU A 950 -7.40 32.34 -3.21
CA LEU A 950 -7.29 32.87 -4.57
C LEU A 950 -6.68 31.87 -5.55
N GLU A 951 -5.77 31.03 -5.06
CA GLU A 951 -5.07 29.97 -5.82
C GLU A 951 -5.98 28.73 -5.96
#